data_AF-C9RCI8-F1
#
_entry.id   AF-C9RCI8-F1
#
_cell.length_a   1.000
_cell.length_b   1.000
_cell.length_c   1.000
_cell.angle_alpha   90.00
_cell.angle_beta   90.00
_cell.angle_gamma   90.00
#
_symmetry.space_group_name_H-M   'P 1'
#
loop_
_entity.id
_entity.type
_entity.pdbx_description
1 polymer ?
#
loop_
_entity_poly.entity_id
_entity_poly.type
_entity_poly.pdbx_seq_one_letter_code
_entity_poly.pdbx_strand_id
1 'polypeptide(L)'
;MDIVVFSDKESAGDPGNVRIIIETKAPDEETGISQLETYMSLEPAAKLGIWVNSPDPTAPAVFLYRGEERRPRRRLVRDIPPPGVPISRVREPLRYRDLVSPTCDVLRKVFEDILNRVASSDPNVTRPEDRLNEVCNLVLLKLESDRQAAAGGPDAYVKWQVREDPADTARHIRAWFSDFTRLYPDLFSDEREKTLRFADETIHMVVEKTERYLLLEVGSEAVAQAFQVLRAEALRLADGQFFTPRQVIEAGTALVGIRWEDLVIDPACGTGGFLIEAFLQVLRHFSGDQREAARWAQQHVYGVDRDAVGVKLAKAVMQIVGDGSAHIFRGDSIRRHQWDEHYPSLKANLQEGRFDVVLTNPPFGRPLRVARGDLRRAGYTIHRRPDGSEAESVEIGLVFLDLAHWLLKPGGRVGIVLPETYFFSTSYHWLFDWLRERFRPLAVVNVPMEAFQQYARAKTNFYVFKKLEAGEDPEGGEVVFLNPRTCGIDPAGKVTESNELKDHVDAFLRGELPDGGSRVSLKEVYARRVLVPTYYDTRYVRPLLEFLEREGLHAVSLGELVEEGVLSYRYGHGSPDRLSRRGEIPYIKVSDLRAGRVNVNPTNLVPVEVAKRLWRGEESGLRAWDLLTPARASSNIGEFSVLLPGEECRVLTREILVLRVEKEKHGIDPFYLFWALSLKVVRESWRRVVLMQTNREDIGERWREVLIPRPKSPEWARQVSEPLRKYLGALQEARSALVELREQGYEFVAHLFASPDCPSGRRTRAAG
;
A
#
# COMPACT_ATOMS: atom_id res chain seq x y z
N MET A 1 0.37 -41.17 -22.13
CA MET A 1 0.69 -42.57 -22.49
C MET A 1 0.13 -43.45 -21.40
N ASP A 2 -0.92 -44.22 -21.67
CA ASP A 2 -1.64 -44.95 -20.62
C ASP A 2 -0.89 -46.23 -20.22
N ILE A 3 -0.99 -46.59 -18.95
CA ILE A 3 -0.21 -47.68 -18.34
C ILE A 3 -1.18 -48.76 -17.82
N VAL A 4 -0.85 -50.02 -18.08
CA VAL A 4 -1.60 -51.18 -17.57
C VAL A 4 -0.69 -52.02 -16.69
N VAL A 5 -1.17 -52.37 -15.50
CA VAL A 5 -0.45 -53.21 -14.53
C VAL A 5 -1.11 -54.57 -14.43
N PHE A 6 -0.34 -55.62 -14.66
CA PHE A 6 -0.76 -57.03 -14.59
C PHE A 6 -0.43 -57.63 -13.22
N SER A 7 -1.03 -58.79 -12.90
CA SER A 7 -0.79 -59.50 -11.64
C SER A 7 0.67 -59.91 -11.42
N ASP A 8 1.37 -60.23 -12.51
CA ASP A 8 2.73 -60.73 -12.52
C ASP A 8 3.34 -60.54 -13.92
N LYS A 9 4.65 -60.75 -14.03
CA LYS A 9 5.41 -60.54 -15.26
C LYS A 9 5.09 -61.59 -16.33
N GLU A 10 4.73 -62.81 -15.94
CA GLU A 10 4.48 -63.92 -16.87
C GLU A 10 3.12 -63.77 -17.57
N SER A 11 2.18 -63.09 -16.92
CA SER A 11 0.83 -62.81 -17.40
C SER A 11 0.71 -61.47 -18.16
N ALA A 12 1.83 -60.81 -18.47
CA ALA A 12 1.82 -59.54 -19.18
C ALA A 12 1.25 -59.71 -20.60
N GLY A 13 0.17 -58.98 -20.91
CA GLY A 13 -0.53 -59.06 -22.19
C GLY A 13 -1.78 -59.95 -22.17
N ASP A 14 -2.09 -60.62 -21.06
CA ASP A 14 -3.36 -61.34 -20.86
C ASP A 14 -4.42 -60.42 -20.23
N PRO A 15 -5.53 -60.11 -20.92
CA PRO A 15 -6.64 -59.31 -20.39
C PRO A 15 -7.24 -59.88 -19.08
N GLY A 16 -7.18 -61.20 -18.88
CA GLY A 16 -7.67 -61.85 -17.66
C GLY A 16 -6.88 -61.49 -16.39
N ASN A 17 -5.70 -60.90 -16.54
CA ASN A 17 -4.76 -60.63 -15.45
C ASN A 17 -4.47 -59.14 -15.25
N VAL A 18 -5.20 -58.26 -15.93
CA VAL A 18 -5.15 -56.81 -15.68
C VAL A 18 -5.62 -56.51 -14.26
N ARG A 19 -4.83 -55.75 -13.48
CA ARG A 19 -5.15 -55.34 -12.11
C ARG A 19 -5.37 -53.85 -11.96
N ILE A 20 -4.54 -53.03 -12.61
CA ILE A 20 -4.61 -51.57 -12.54
C ILE A 20 -4.56 -50.98 -13.95
N ILE A 21 -5.42 -50.00 -14.24
CA ILE A 21 -5.39 -49.21 -15.47
C ILE A 21 -5.08 -47.77 -15.07
N ILE A 22 -4.08 -47.14 -15.69
CA ILE A 22 -3.66 -45.77 -15.39
C ILE A 22 -3.81 -44.93 -16.65
N GLU A 23 -4.80 -44.05 -16.67
CA GLU A 23 -5.02 -43.04 -17.69
C GLU A 23 -4.16 -41.81 -17.39
N THR A 24 -3.35 -41.37 -18.35
CA THR A 24 -2.44 -40.23 -18.17
C THR A 24 -2.80 -39.12 -19.16
N LYS A 25 -2.99 -37.90 -18.65
CA LYS A 25 -3.27 -36.71 -19.46
C LYS A 25 -2.16 -35.68 -19.34
N ALA A 26 -2.18 -34.71 -20.26
CA ALA A 26 -1.29 -33.55 -20.17
C ALA A 26 -1.63 -32.69 -18.94
N PRO A 27 -0.67 -31.93 -18.39
CA PRO A 27 -0.95 -30.89 -17.40
C PRO A 27 -2.14 -30.02 -17.80
N ASP A 28 -3.03 -29.77 -16.84
CA ASP A 28 -4.25 -28.94 -16.97
C ASP A 28 -5.40 -29.55 -17.81
N GLU A 29 -5.26 -30.78 -18.31
CA GLU A 29 -6.36 -31.50 -18.96
C GLU A 29 -7.18 -32.28 -17.92
N GLU A 30 -8.49 -32.01 -17.83
CA GLU A 30 -9.43 -32.66 -16.88
C GLU A 30 -10.30 -33.74 -17.54
N THR A 31 -10.10 -33.99 -18.83
CA THR A 31 -10.90 -34.97 -19.59
C THR A 31 -10.33 -36.38 -19.45
N GLY A 32 -11.16 -37.42 -19.65
CA GLY A 32 -10.69 -38.82 -19.69
C GLY A 32 -11.05 -39.70 -18.49
N ILE A 33 -11.69 -39.16 -17.44
CA ILE A 33 -12.23 -39.99 -16.35
C ILE A 33 -13.34 -40.93 -16.87
N SER A 34 -14.22 -40.44 -17.75
CA SER A 34 -15.26 -41.26 -18.38
C SER A 34 -14.70 -42.36 -19.29
N GLN A 35 -13.56 -42.08 -19.93
CA GLN A 35 -12.82 -43.04 -20.73
C GLN A 35 -12.24 -44.14 -19.84
N LEU A 36 -11.62 -43.77 -18.71
CA LEU A 36 -11.15 -44.72 -17.71
C LEU A 36 -12.30 -45.54 -17.08
N GLU A 37 -13.46 -44.94 -16.79
CA GLU A 37 -14.67 -45.65 -16.35
C GLU A 37 -15.13 -46.69 -17.38
N THR A 38 -15.03 -46.36 -18.67
CA THR A 38 -15.36 -47.26 -19.77
C THR A 38 -14.38 -48.41 -19.85
N TYR A 39 -13.07 -48.14 -19.78
CA TYR A 39 -12.02 -49.15 -19.74
C TYR A 39 -12.19 -50.10 -18.56
N MET A 40 -12.41 -49.54 -17.36
CA MET A 40 -12.69 -50.33 -16.19
C MET A 40 -13.97 -51.15 -16.31
N SER A 41 -14.99 -50.69 -17.02
CA SER A 41 -16.23 -51.46 -17.23
C SER A 41 -16.03 -52.62 -18.19
N LEU A 42 -15.20 -52.42 -19.23
CA LEU A 42 -14.90 -53.43 -20.25
C LEU A 42 -13.90 -54.49 -19.78
N GLU A 43 -13.04 -54.17 -18.81
CA GLU A 43 -12.00 -55.07 -18.29
C GLU A 43 -12.39 -55.66 -16.91
N PRO A 44 -12.94 -56.89 -16.84
CA PRO A 44 -13.52 -57.43 -15.60
C PRO A 44 -12.50 -57.68 -14.49
N ALA A 45 -11.25 -57.94 -14.86
CA ALA A 45 -10.16 -58.25 -13.95
C ALA A 45 -9.58 -57.01 -13.25
N ALA A 46 -9.72 -55.83 -13.87
CA ALA A 46 -9.21 -54.56 -13.38
C ALA A 46 -9.93 -54.15 -12.08
N LYS A 47 -9.17 -54.07 -10.99
CA LYS A 47 -9.69 -53.73 -9.65
C LYS A 47 -9.56 -52.24 -9.35
N LEU A 48 -8.58 -51.57 -9.98
CA LEU A 48 -8.27 -50.16 -9.77
C LEU A 48 -8.05 -49.45 -11.11
N GLY A 49 -8.66 -48.28 -11.27
CA GLY A 49 -8.35 -47.32 -12.32
C GLY A 49 -7.70 -46.10 -11.67
N ILE A 50 -6.73 -45.48 -12.31
CA ILE A 50 -6.05 -44.28 -11.85
C ILE A 50 -6.06 -43.29 -12.99
N TRP A 51 -6.49 -42.06 -12.74
CA TRP A 51 -6.38 -40.97 -13.70
C TRP A 51 -5.45 -39.90 -13.12
N VAL A 52 -4.45 -39.50 -13.90
CA VAL A 52 -3.42 -38.51 -13.50
C VAL A 52 -3.18 -37.52 -14.63
N ASN A 53 -2.96 -36.26 -14.28
CA ASN A 53 -2.62 -35.20 -15.24
C ASN A 53 -1.41 -34.36 -14.80
N SER A 54 -0.68 -34.77 -13.77
CA SER A 54 0.48 -34.04 -13.26
C SER A 54 1.68 -34.96 -13.07
N PRO A 55 2.91 -34.52 -13.43
CA PRO A 55 4.14 -35.25 -13.13
C PRO A 55 4.58 -35.09 -11.66
N ASP A 56 3.95 -34.20 -10.88
CA ASP A 56 4.25 -34.02 -9.45
C ASP A 56 3.63 -35.15 -8.62
N PRO A 57 4.42 -35.95 -7.87
CA PRO A 57 3.91 -37.06 -7.05
C PRO A 57 2.97 -36.62 -5.91
N THR A 58 2.89 -35.32 -5.60
CA THR A 58 2.00 -34.77 -4.56
C THR A 58 0.66 -34.27 -5.12
N ALA A 59 0.51 -34.22 -6.45
CA ALA A 59 -0.70 -33.75 -7.11
C ALA A 59 -1.87 -34.74 -6.95
N PRO A 60 -3.13 -34.24 -6.93
CA PRO A 60 -4.30 -35.10 -6.84
C PRO A 60 -4.47 -35.97 -8.08
N ALA A 61 -4.71 -37.26 -7.86
CA ALA A 61 -5.08 -38.23 -8.88
C ALA A 61 -6.49 -38.79 -8.57
N VAL A 62 -7.20 -39.29 -9.57
CA VAL A 62 -8.54 -39.88 -9.38
C VAL A 62 -8.40 -41.40 -9.40
N PHE A 63 -8.91 -42.06 -8.35
CA PHE A 63 -8.85 -43.52 -8.24
C PHE A 63 -10.26 -44.11 -8.36
N LEU A 64 -10.44 -45.01 -9.30
CA LEU A 64 -11.69 -45.71 -9.54
C LEU A 64 -11.54 -47.13 -9.01
N TYR A 65 -12.33 -47.50 -7.99
CA TYR A 65 -12.32 -48.87 -7.48
C TYR A 65 -13.52 -49.64 -8.02
N ARG A 66 -13.29 -50.88 -8.45
CA ARG A 66 -14.36 -51.80 -8.82
C ARG A 66 -15.13 -52.22 -7.57
N GLY A 67 -16.46 -52.04 -7.58
CA GLY A 67 -17.37 -52.50 -6.52
C GLY A 67 -18.03 -53.85 -6.84
N GLU A 68 -18.98 -54.29 -6.00
CA GLU A 68 -19.80 -55.48 -6.25
C GLU A 68 -20.83 -55.28 -7.40
N GLU A 69 -21.17 -54.03 -7.72
CA GLU A 69 -22.00 -53.68 -8.88
C GLU A 69 -21.13 -53.46 -10.13
N ARG A 70 -21.70 -53.68 -11.33
CA ARG A 70 -21.03 -53.56 -12.64
C ARG A 70 -20.42 -52.18 -12.93
N ARG A 71 -20.75 -51.13 -12.17
CA ARG A 71 -20.22 -49.76 -12.36
C ARG A 71 -19.17 -49.40 -11.28
N PRO A 72 -17.97 -48.94 -11.67
CA PRO A 72 -16.95 -48.49 -10.72
C PRO A 72 -17.44 -47.26 -9.93
N ARG A 73 -17.07 -47.16 -8.65
CA ARG A 73 -17.36 -45.96 -7.83
C ARG A 73 -16.12 -45.07 -7.77
N ARG A 74 -16.33 -43.76 -7.93
CA ARG A 74 -15.27 -42.74 -7.89
C ARG A 74 -14.76 -42.56 -6.45
N ARG A 75 -13.44 -42.49 -6.29
CA ARG A 75 -12.80 -42.04 -5.07
C ARG A 75 -11.61 -41.14 -5.43
N LEU A 76 -11.53 -39.94 -4.87
CA LEU A 76 -10.24 -39.25 -4.84
C LEU A 76 -9.42 -39.90 -3.72
N VAL A 77 -8.44 -40.71 -4.10
CA VAL A 77 -7.34 -41.10 -3.22
C VAL A 77 -6.08 -40.52 -3.85
N ARG A 78 -4.96 -40.42 -3.13
CA ARG A 78 -3.70 -39.97 -3.75
C ARG A 78 -2.68 -41.09 -3.94
N ASP A 79 -2.89 -42.26 -3.33
CA ASP A 79 -1.85 -43.30 -3.25
C ASP A 79 -2.21 -44.58 -3.99
N ILE A 80 -1.23 -45.10 -4.73
CA ILE A 80 -1.21 -46.48 -5.24
C ILE A 80 -0.94 -47.41 -4.05
N PRO A 81 -1.69 -48.51 -3.86
CA PRO A 81 -1.40 -49.48 -2.82
C PRO A 81 0.05 -49.99 -2.95
N PRO A 82 0.85 -50.02 -1.86
CA PRO A 82 2.19 -50.59 -1.88
C PRO A 82 2.18 -52.09 -2.26
N PRO A 83 3.30 -52.63 -2.78
CA PRO A 83 3.40 -54.07 -3.08
C PRO A 83 3.05 -54.94 -1.87
N GLY A 84 2.14 -55.91 -2.06
CA GLY A 84 1.68 -56.81 -1.00
C GLY A 84 0.44 -56.33 -0.22
N VAL A 85 0.03 -55.07 -0.39
CA VAL A 85 -1.21 -54.55 0.22
C VAL A 85 -2.40 -54.87 -0.69
N PRO A 86 -3.50 -55.46 -0.17
CA PRO A 86 -4.68 -55.72 -0.97
C PRO A 86 -5.24 -54.42 -1.59
N ILE A 87 -5.65 -54.48 -2.86
CA ILE A 87 -6.44 -53.43 -3.51
C ILE A 87 -7.83 -53.44 -2.85
N SER A 88 -7.96 -52.73 -1.73
CA SER A 88 -9.12 -52.77 -0.83
C SER A 88 -9.92 -51.46 -0.87
N ARG A 89 -11.22 -51.58 -0.54
CA ARG A 89 -12.14 -50.43 -0.42
C ARG A 89 -11.99 -49.69 0.91
N VAL A 90 -11.47 -50.35 1.95
CA VAL A 90 -11.44 -49.85 3.33
C VAL A 90 -10.33 -48.82 3.47
N ARG A 91 -10.69 -47.61 3.88
CA ARG A 91 -9.74 -46.56 4.19
C ARG A 91 -9.04 -46.89 5.50
N GLU A 92 -7.72 -47.04 5.49
CA GLU A 92 -6.95 -47.04 6.73
C GLU A 92 -6.99 -45.65 7.35
N PRO A 93 -7.31 -45.51 8.66
CA PRO A 93 -7.42 -44.19 9.25
C PRO A 93 -6.05 -43.53 9.39
N LEU A 94 -5.95 -42.26 8.99
CA LEU A 94 -4.69 -41.50 9.03
C LEU A 94 -4.13 -41.41 10.45
N ARG A 95 -2.82 -41.60 10.55
CA ARG A 95 -1.99 -41.37 11.74
C ARG A 95 -1.07 -40.18 11.53
N TYR A 96 -0.51 -39.67 12.62
CA TYR A 96 0.36 -38.49 12.57
C TYR A 96 1.54 -38.66 11.61
N ARG A 97 2.16 -39.85 11.58
CA ARG A 97 3.26 -40.16 10.66
C ARG A 97 2.88 -40.11 9.17
N ASP A 98 1.59 -40.17 8.86
CA ASP A 98 1.09 -40.19 7.47
C ASP A 98 0.88 -38.77 6.92
N LEU A 99 1.06 -37.75 7.77
CA LEU A 99 0.93 -36.34 7.39
C LEU A 99 2.24 -35.81 6.80
N VAL A 100 2.13 -34.97 5.79
CA VAL A 100 3.26 -34.41 5.04
C VAL A 100 3.27 -32.90 5.16
N SER A 101 4.42 -32.31 5.48
CA SER A 101 4.60 -30.85 5.49
C SER A 101 4.59 -30.31 4.05
N PRO A 102 3.58 -29.52 3.64
CA PRO A 102 3.54 -28.93 2.29
C PRO A 102 4.59 -27.83 2.12
N THR A 103 5.01 -27.57 0.88
CA THR A 103 5.75 -26.33 0.57
C THR A 103 4.82 -25.11 0.61
N CYS A 104 5.38 -23.91 0.78
CA CYS A 104 4.62 -22.66 0.80
C CYS A 104 3.74 -22.47 -0.46
N ASP A 105 4.22 -22.88 -1.63
CA ASP A 105 3.49 -22.73 -2.89
C ASP A 105 2.35 -23.74 -3.04
N VAL A 106 2.55 -24.98 -2.55
CA VAL A 106 1.48 -25.98 -2.50
C VAL A 106 0.37 -25.49 -1.58
N LEU A 107 0.74 -25.03 -0.38
CA LEU A 107 -0.24 -24.55 0.59
C LEU A 107 -1.05 -23.36 0.07
N ARG A 108 -0.38 -22.43 -0.62
CA ARG A 108 -1.02 -21.29 -1.28
C ARG A 108 -2.07 -21.75 -2.29
N LYS A 109 -1.69 -22.61 -3.23
CA LYS A 109 -2.58 -23.14 -4.28
C LYS A 109 -3.77 -23.91 -3.70
N VAL A 110 -3.54 -24.70 -2.64
CA VAL A 110 -4.62 -25.44 -1.96
C VAL A 110 -5.65 -24.48 -1.38
N PHE A 111 -5.22 -23.41 -0.69
CA PHE A 111 -6.14 -22.43 -0.11
C PHE A 111 -6.85 -21.58 -1.17
N GLU A 112 -6.16 -21.17 -2.24
CA GLU A 112 -6.78 -20.48 -3.38
C GLU A 112 -7.85 -21.35 -4.05
N ASP A 113 -7.58 -22.64 -4.27
CA ASP A 113 -8.55 -23.59 -4.83
C ASP A 113 -9.74 -23.83 -3.89
N ILE A 114 -9.51 -23.94 -2.57
CA ILE A 114 -10.59 -24.02 -1.57
C ILE A 114 -11.49 -22.78 -1.67
N LEU A 115 -10.91 -21.58 -1.62
CA LEU A 115 -11.68 -20.34 -1.67
C LEU A 115 -12.49 -20.22 -2.97
N ASN A 116 -11.88 -20.53 -4.12
CA ASN A 116 -12.55 -20.50 -5.43
C ASN A 116 -13.70 -21.52 -5.54
N ARG A 117 -13.51 -22.74 -5.02
CA ARG A 117 -14.56 -23.77 -5.03
C ARG A 117 -15.69 -23.43 -4.10
N VAL A 118 -15.40 -23.04 -2.85
CA VAL A 118 -16.43 -22.60 -1.91
C VAL A 118 -17.23 -21.44 -2.52
N ALA A 119 -16.56 -20.52 -3.21
CA ALA A 119 -17.21 -19.38 -3.84
C ALA A 119 -18.20 -19.75 -4.96
N SER A 120 -17.96 -20.86 -5.67
CA SER A 120 -18.77 -21.31 -6.81
C SER A 120 -19.76 -22.44 -6.48
N SER A 121 -19.56 -23.18 -5.38
CA SER A 121 -20.26 -24.44 -5.14
C SER A 121 -21.01 -24.57 -3.82
N ASP A 122 -20.74 -23.74 -2.80
CA ASP A 122 -21.46 -23.87 -1.52
C ASP A 122 -22.87 -23.25 -1.60
N PRO A 123 -23.94 -24.03 -1.34
CA PRO A 123 -25.33 -23.55 -1.42
C PRO A 123 -25.80 -22.80 -0.17
N ASN A 124 -25.12 -22.96 0.97
CA ASN A 124 -25.58 -22.46 2.27
C ASN A 124 -25.02 -21.06 2.58
N VAL A 125 -23.78 -20.80 2.17
CA VAL A 125 -23.01 -19.62 2.52
C VAL A 125 -22.62 -18.87 1.26
N THR A 126 -23.40 -17.86 0.91
CA THR A 126 -23.24 -17.12 -0.35
C THR A 126 -22.43 -15.83 -0.21
N ARG A 127 -22.39 -15.26 1.00
CA ARG A 127 -21.68 -14.02 1.28
C ARG A 127 -20.17 -14.27 1.39
N PRO A 128 -19.32 -13.50 0.68
CA PRO A 128 -17.88 -13.71 0.71
C PRO A 128 -17.25 -13.68 2.11
N GLU A 129 -17.64 -12.71 2.94
CA GLU A 129 -17.14 -12.54 4.31
C GLU A 129 -17.50 -13.73 5.20
N ASP A 130 -18.70 -14.30 5.01
CA ASP A 130 -19.15 -15.49 5.70
C ASP A 130 -18.35 -16.72 5.24
N ARG A 131 -18.14 -16.88 3.92
CA ARG A 131 -17.34 -17.99 3.36
C ARG A 131 -15.93 -17.99 3.93
N LEU A 132 -15.28 -16.83 3.97
CA LEU A 132 -13.94 -16.71 4.53
C LEU A 132 -13.92 -17.10 6.01
N ASN A 133 -14.89 -16.62 6.79
CA ASN A 133 -15.00 -16.95 8.22
C ASN A 133 -15.17 -18.47 8.47
N GLU A 134 -15.98 -19.14 7.66
CA GLU A 134 -16.19 -20.59 7.74
C GLU A 134 -14.94 -21.39 7.33
N VAL A 135 -14.21 -20.96 6.29
CA VAL A 135 -12.90 -21.55 5.94
C VAL A 135 -11.91 -21.38 7.10
N CYS A 136 -11.88 -20.21 7.74
CA CYS A 136 -11.02 -19.96 8.90
C CYS A 136 -11.36 -20.88 10.09
N ASN A 137 -12.64 -21.10 10.36
CA ASN A 137 -13.10 -22.04 11.39
C ASN A 137 -12.60 -23.46 11.14
N LEU A 138 -12.67 -23.92 9.88
CA LEU A 138 -12.19 -25.23 9.46
C LEU A 138 -10.68 -25.36 9.60
N VAL A 139 -9.93 -24.33 9.20
CA VAL A 139 -8.46 -24.29 9.32
C VAL A 139 -8.01 -24.30 10.77
N LEU A 140 -8.68 -23.56 11.66
CA LEU A 140 -8.44 -23.59 13.10
C LEU A 140 -8.59 -25.01 13.67
N LEU A 141 -9.68 -25.68 13.30
CA LEU A 141 -9.96 -27.05 13.76
C LEU A 141 -8.94 -28.06 13.21
N LYS A 142 -8.48 -27.88 11.96
CA LYS A 142 -7.36 -28.67 11.39
C LYS A 142 -6.09 -28.54 12.22
N LEU A 143 -5.75 -27.31 12.61
CA LEU A 143 -4.52 -27.04 13.33
C LEU A 143 -4.56 -27.59 14.76
N GLU A 144 -5.72 -27.54 15.40
CA GLU A 144 -5.96 -28.26 16.65
C GLU A 144 -5.83 -29.78 16.48
N SER A 145 -6.26 -30.35 15.33
CA SER A 145 -6.00 -31.77 15.01
C SER A 145 -4.53 -32.10 15.01
N ASP A 146 -3.73 -31.28 14.34
CA ASP A 146 -2.29 -31.52 14.18
C ASP A 146 -1.58 -31.39 15.52
N ARG A 147 -1.99 -30.41 16.35
CA ARG A 147 -1.48 -30.22 17.70
C ARG A 147 -1.77 -31.42 18.60
N GLN A 148 -2.99 -31.94 18.56
CA GLN A 148 -3.37 -33.14 19.33
C GLN A 148 -2.63 -34.40 18.85
N ALA A 149 -2.49 -34.56 17.53
CA ALA A 149 -1.79 -35.70 16.95
C ALA A 149 -0.29 -35.66 17.24
N ALA A 150 0.36 -34.49 17.10
CA ALA A 150 1.76 -34.29 17.43
C ALA A 150 2.07 -34.62 18.90
N ALA A 151 1.20 -34.21 19.83
CA ALA A 151 1.33 -34.53 21.25
C ALA A 151 1.17 -36.03 21.56
N GLY A 152 0.43 -36.77 20.73
CA GLY A 152 0.20 -38.20 20.88
C GLY A 152 1.28 -39.11 20.25
N GLY A 153 2.24 -38.53 19.51
CA GLY A 153 3.31 -39.26 18.83
C GLY A 153 2.95 -39.80 17.43
N PRO A 154 3.89 -40.47 16.74
CA PRO A 154 3.76 -40.88 15.33
C PRO A 154 2.53 -41.77 15.01
N ASP A 155 2.11 -42.59 15.98
CA ASP A 155 0.99 -43.52 15.88
C ASP A 155 -0.37 -42.89 16.26
N ALA A 156 -0.38 -41.61 16.64
CA ALA A 156 -1.59 -40.94 17.09
C ALA A 156 -2.61 -40.82 15.96
N TYR A 157 -3.87 -41.04 16.29
CA TYR A 157 -4.99 -40.91 15.37
C TYR A 157 -5.24 -39.44 14.97
N VAL A 158 -5.33 -39.18 13.67
CA VAL A 158 -5.62 -37.83 13.16
C VAL A 158 -7.14 -37.62 13.10
N LYS A 159 -7.70 -36.76 13.94
CA LYS A 159 -9.15 -36.51 13.94
C LYS A 159 -9.65 -35.84 12.66
N TRP A 160 -8.82 -35.02 12.03
CA TRP A 160 -9.12 -34.39 10.75
C TRP A 160 -8.85 -35.33 9.58
N GLN A 161 -9.88 -36.06 9.16
CA GLN A 161 -9.84 -36.92 7.97
C GLN A 161 -11.26 -37.19 7.47
N VAL A 162 -11.42 -37.39 6.15
CA VAL A 162 -12.73 -37.75 5.57
C VAL A 162 -13.22 -39.11 6.06
N ARG A 163 -14.55 -39.23 6.17
CA ARG A 163 -15.28 -40.43 6.58
C ARG A 163 -15.86 -41.15 5.35
N GLU A 164 -16.75 -42.12 5.59
CA GLU A 164 -17.34 -42.96 4.53
C GLU A 164 -18.07 -42.15 3.45
N ASP A 165 -18.76 -41.09 3.86
CA ASP A 165 -19.47 -40.17 2.97
C ASP A 165 -19.40 -38.71 3.48
N PRO A 166 -19.83 -37.74 2.65
CA PRO A 166 -19.83 -36.33 3.02
C PRO A 166 -20.65 -36.00 4.27
N ALA A 167 -21.81 -36.64 4.46
CA ALA A 167 -22.68 -36.39 5.59
C ALA A 167 -22.05 -36.86 6.91
N ASP A 168 -21.39 -38.03 6.89
CA ASP A 168 -20.67 -38.52 8.07
C ASP A 168 -19.44 -37.67 8.40
N THR A 169 -18.72 -37.22 7.36
CA THR A 169 -17.59 -36.29 7.53
C THR A 169 -18.06 -34.99 8.18
N ALA A 170 -19.13 -34.38 7.65
CA ALA A 170 -19.66 -33.13 8.15
C ALA A 170 -20.22 -33.27 9.58
N ARG A 171 -20.90 -34.39 9.90
CA ARG A 171 -21.40 -34.66 11.26
C ARG A 171 -20.28 -34.72 12.28
N HIS A 172 -19.21 -35.48 11.98
CA HIS A 172 -18.03 -35.57 12.84
C HIS A 172 -17.36 -34.20 13.05
N ILE A 173 -17.14 -33.47 11.96
CA ILE A 173 -16.48 -32.15 12.00
C ILE A 173 -17.33 -31.13 12.76
N ARG A 174 -18.65 -31.08 12.56
CA ARG A 174 -19.55 -30.18 13.30
C ARG A 174 -19.61 -30.49 14.79
N ALA A 175 -19.71 -31.78 15.15
CA ALA A 175 -19.70 -32.20 16.54
C ALA A 175 -18.40 -31.77 17.23
N TRP A 176 -17.26 -32.02 16.58
CA TRP A 176 -15.97 -31.64 17.12
C TRP A 176 -15.77 -30.11 17.16
N PHE A 177 -16.24 -29.38 16.14
CA PHE A 177 -16.22 -27.92 16.17
C PHE A 177 -17.03 -27.36 17.35
N SER A 178 -18.18 -27.97 17.67
CA SER A 178 -18.95 -27.59 18.85
C SER A 178 -18.13 -27.72 20.14
N ASP A 179 -17.39 -28.82 20.32
CA ASP A 179 -16.50 -28.99 21.46
C ASP A 179 -15.33 -27.99 21.44
N PHE A 180 -14.76 -27.73 20.25
CA PHE A 180 -13.69 -26.74 20.06
C PHE A 180 -14.12 -25.33 20.50
N THR A 181 -15.34 -24.91 20.15
CA THR A 181 -15.88 -23.60 20.54
C THR A 181 -16.06 -23.44 22.05
N ARG A 182 -16.27 -24.54 22.78
CA ARG A 182 -16.36 -24.54 24.25
C ARG A 182 -14.99 -24.45 24.91
N LEU A 183 -13.96 -25.01 24.28
CA LEU A 183 -12.57 -24.91 24.75
C LEU A 183 -11.98 -23.52 24.53
N TYR A 184 -12.39 -22.83 23.46
CA TYR A 184 -11.89 -21.51 23.07
C TYR A 184 -13.02 -20.49 22.86
N PRO A 185 -13.81 -20.17 23.90
CA PRO A 185 -14.99 -19.30 23.77
C PRO A 185 -14.63 -17.89 23.26
N ASP A 186 -13.45 -17.39 23.58
CA ASP A 186 -13.00 -16.04 23.22
C ASP A 186 -12.67 -15.84 21.72
N LEU A 187 -12.65 -16.93 20.94
CA LEU A 187 -12.49 -16.88 19.47
C LEU A 187 -13.82 -16.65 18.74
N PHE A 188 -14.95 -16.88 19.40
CA PHE A 188 -16.27 -16.89 18.78
C PHE A 188 -17.16 -15.87 19.46
N SER A 189 -17.42 -14.76 18.77
CA SER A 189 -18.10 -13.60 19.36
C SER A 189 -19.62 -13.61 19.18
N ASP A 190 -20.13 -14.45 18.27
CA ASP A 190 -21.56 -14.67 17.99
C ASP A 190 -21.86 -16.18 18.04
N GLU A 191 -23.05 -16.55 18.51
CA GLU A 191 -23.58 -17.91 18.41
C GLU A 191 -23.58 -18.44 16.97
N ARG A 192 -23.78 -17.57 15.98
CA ARG A 192 -23.66 -17.94 14.56
C ARG A 192 -22.26 -18.43 14.19
N GLU A 193 -21.22 -17.88 14.82
CA GLU A 193 -19.82 -18.29 14.58
C GLU A 193 -19.47 -19.63 15.24
N LYS A 194 -20.27 -20.07 16.21
CA LYS A 194 -20.09 -21.34 16.94
C LYS A 194 -20.65 -22.55 16.18
N THR A 195 -21.21 -22.32 15.00
CA THR A 195 -21.74 -23.37 14.12
C THR A 195 -21.11 -23.30 12.74
N LEU A 196 -20.77 -24.45 12.16
CA LEU A 196 -20.35 -24.53 10.76
C LEU A 196 -21.56 -24.63 9.85
N ARG A 197 -21.71 -23.66 8.94
CA ARG A 197 -22.87 -23.51 8.06
C ARG A 197 -22.67 -24.08 6.66
N PHE A 198 -21.42 -24.30 6.25
CA PHE A 198 -21.13 -24.95 4.97
C PHE A 198 -21.91 -26.26 4.80
N ALA A 199 -22.27 -26.54 3.54
CA ALA A 199 -22.91 -27.79 3.18
C ALA A 199 -22.00 -29.00 3.46
N ASP A 200 -22.59 -30.18 3.56
CA ASP A 200 -21.85 -31.40 3.92
C ASP A 200 -20.77 -31.72 2.88
N GLU A 201 -21.09 -31.51 1.61
CA GLU A 201 -20.19 -31.64 0.47
C GLU A 201 -19.02 -30.66 0.56
N THR A 202 -19.27 -29.42 0.99
CA THR A 202 -18.24 -28.39 1.11
C THR A 202 -17.29 -28.69 2.26
N ILE A 203 -17.82 -29.07 3.44
CA ILE A 203 -16.98 -29.48 4.58
C ILE A 203 -16.12 -30.68 4.20
N HIS A 204 -16.73 -31.70 3.56
CA HIS A 204 -16.00 -32.86 3.10
C HIS A 204 -14.88 -32.50 2.12
N MET A 205 -15.15 -31.65 1.13
CA MET A 205 -14.15 -31.18 0.16
C MET A 205 -12.98 -30.46 0.84
N VAL A 206 -13.24 -29.59 1.81
CA VAL A 206 -12.18 -28.88 2.55
C VAL A 206 -11.33 -29.88 3.35
N VAL A 207 -11.96 -30.84 4.03
CA VAL A 207 -11.25 -31.88 4.78
C VAL A 207 -10.41 -32.74 3.84
N GLU A 208 -10.97 -33.21 2.73
CA GLU A 208 -10.29 -34.02 1.71
C GLU A 208 -9.05 -33.33 1.16
N LYS A 209 -9.13 -32.02 0.87
CA LYS A 209 -8.00 -31.25 0.35
C LYS A 209 -6.87 -31.04 1.36
N THR A 210 -7.17 -31.10 2.65
CA THR A 210 -6.24 -30.68 3.72
C THR A 210 -5.78 -31.80 4.64
N GLU A 211 -6.44 -32.96 4.63
CA GLU A 211 -6.21 -34.05 5.58
C GLU A 211 -4.83 -34.68 5.57
N ARG A 212 -4.12 -34.65 4.44
CA ARG A 212 -2.76 -35.19 4.31
C ARG A 212 -1.68 -34.19 4.71
N TYR A 213 -2.02 -32.91 4.81
CA TYR A 213 -1.03 -31.89 5.08
C TYR A 213 -0.85 -31.70 6.58
N LEU A 214 0.38 -31.81 7.06
CA LEU A 214 0.74 -31.37 8.41
C LEU A 214 0.89 -29.86 8.35
N LEU A 215 -0.05 -29.11 8.93
CA LEU A 215 0.01 -27.66 8.91
C LEU A 215 0.82 -27.09 10.07
N LEU A 216 0.99 -27.85 11.17
CA LEU A 216 1.67 -27.40 12.38
C LEU A 216 3.22 -27.35 12.27
N GLU A 217 3.85 -28.36 11.66
CA GLU A 217 5.33 -28.50 11.65
C GLU A 217 6.05 -27.85 10.46
N VAL A 218 5.35 -27.14 9.58
CA VAL A 218 5.95 -26.52 8.37
C VAL A 218 6.84 -25.30 8.71
N GLY A 219 7.15 -25.08 9.99
CA GLY A 219 7.74 -23.86 10.50
C GLY A 219 6.72 -22.75 10.62
N SER A 220 6.95 -21.84 11.56
CA SER A 220 6.17 -20.62 11.76
C SER A 220 5.96 -19.81 10.46
N GLU A 221 6.93 -19.88 9.55
CA GLU A 221 6.95 -19.19 8.26
C GLU A 221 5.86 -19.69 7.28
N ALA A 222 5.65 -21.00 7.16
CA ALA A 222 4.71 -21.57 6.19
C ALA A 222 3.26 -21.51 6.67
N VAL A 223 3.03 -21.67 7.98
CA VAL A 223 1.74 -21.32 8.60
C VAL A 223 1.41 -19.86 8.35
N ALA A 224 2.34 -18.95 8.67
CA ALA A 224 2.16 -17.53 8.43
C ALA A 224 1.80 -17.27 6.96
N GLN A 225 2.44 -17.97 6.01
CA GLN A 225 2.17 -17.86 4.58
C GLN A 225 0.81 -18.44 4.13
N ALA A 226 0.33 -19.53 4.72
CA ALA A 226 -1.03 -20.04 4.50
C ALA A 226 -2.08 -19.00 4.87
N PHE A 227 -1.88 -18.39 6.04
CA PHE A 227 -2.73 -17.32 6.52
C PHE A 227 -2.52 -16.01 5.77
N GLN A 228 -1.38 -15.80 5.10
CA GLN A 228 -1.25 -14.71 4.13
C GLN A 228 -2.26 -14.83 3.00
N VAL A 229 -2.61 -16.04 2.56
CA VAL A 229 -3.63 -16.25 1.51
C VAL A 229 -5.02 -15.92 2.04
N LEU A 230 -5.36 -16.43 3.23
CA LEU A 230 -6.65 -16.12 3.89
C LEU A 230 -6.76 -14.62 4.18
N ARG A 231 -5.65 -14.00 4.61
CA ARG A 231 -5.54 -12.55 4.78
C ARG A 231 -5.76 -11.84 3.47
N ALA A 232 -5.04 -12.21 2.39
CA ALA A 232 -5.16 -11.64 1.05
C ALA A 232 -6.61 -11.66 0.55
N GLU A 233 -7.33 -12.75 0.76
CA GLU A 233 -8.76 -12.84 0.45
C GLU A 233 -9.60 -11.92 1.34
N ALA A 234 -9.35 -11.88 2.65
CA ALA A 234 -9.97 -10.90 3.55
C ALA A 234 -9.80 -9.46 3.04
N LEU A 235 -8.61 -9.15 2.48
CA LEU A 235 -8.29 -7.83 1.93
C LEU A 235 -9.18 -7.47 0.74
N ARG A 236 -9.52 -8.46 -0.10
CA ARG A 236 -10.35 -8.25 -1.29
C ARG A 236 -11.81 -8.01 -0.92
N LEU A 237 -12.26 -8.56 0.21
CA LEU A 237 -13.66 -8.54 0.64
C LEU A 237 -14.00 -7.36 1.55
N ALA A 238 -13.02 -6.79 2.24
CA ALA A 238 -13.22 -5.64 3.10
C ALA A 238 -13.34 -4.36 2.26
N ASP A 239 -14.55 -4.07 1.75
CA ASP A 239 -14.89 -2.84 1.04
C ASP A 239 -14.47 -1.59 1.86
N GLY A 240 -13.31 -1.03 1.53
CA GLY A 240 -12.81 0.22 2.11
C GLY A 240 -11.98 0.11 3.40
N GLN A 241 -11.50 -1.08 3.80
CA GLN A 241 -10.48 -1.21 4.84
C GLN A 241 -9.11 -1.52 4.22
N PHE A 242 -8.08 -0.74 4.59
CA PHE A 242 -6.77 -0.74 3.94
C PHE A 242 -5.81 -1.57 4.76
N PHE A 243 -5.42 -2.74 4.25
CA PHE A 243 -4.44 -3.58 4.93
C PHE A 243 -3.03 -3.31 4.43
N THR A 244 -2.05 -3.49 5.33
CA THR A 244 -0.64 -3.25 5.05
C THR A 244 -0.04 -4.44 4.27
N PRO A 245 0.57 -4.23 3.09
CA PRO A 245 1.28 -5.28 2.38
C PRO A 245 2.42 -5.86 3.22
N ARG A 246 2.72 -7.15 3.02
CA ARG A 246 3.77 -7.87 3.75
C ARG A 246 5.12 -7.14 3.69
N GLN A 247 5.50 -6.63 2.51
CA GLN A 247 6.77 -5.95 2.29
C GLN A 247 6.90 -4.67 3.14
N VAL A 248 5.79 -3.96 3.35
CA VAL A 248 5.76 -2.77 4.21
C VAL A 248 5.79 -3.17 5.69
N ILE A 249 5.11 -4.26 6.07
CA ILE A 249 5.14 -4.80 7.44
C ILE A 249 6.56 -5.23 7.83
N GLU A 250 7.21 -6.05 6.99
CA GLU A 250 8.57 -6.55 7.21
C GLU A 250 9.57 -5.40 7.34
N ALA A 251 9.58 -4.49 6.36
CA ALA A 251 10.45 -3.32 6.34
C ALA A 251 10.21 -2.41 7.56
N GLY A 252 8.94 -2.11 7.87
CA GLY A 252 8.58 -1.25 8.99
C GLY A 252 8.92 -1.84 10.35
N THR A 253 8.65 -3.13 10.56
CA THR A 253 8.99 -3.83 11.81
C THR A 253 10.50 -3.87 12.00
N ALA A 254 11.25 -4.18 10.93
CA ALA A 254 12.71 -4.23 10.98
C ALA A 254 13.33 -2.85 11.28
N LEU A 255 12.77 -1.77 10.72
CA LEU A 255 13.20 -0.39 11.01
C LEU A 255 12.97 0.04 12.46
N VAL A 256 11.88 -0.41 13.09
CA VAL A 256 11.62 -0.12 14.50
C VAL A 256 12.57 -0.89 15.41
N GLY A 257 12.94 -2.11 15.02
CA GLY A 257 13.88 -2.97 15.74
C GLY A 257 13.26 -3.53 17.02
N ILE A 258 12.65 -4.72 16.91
CA ILE A 258 12.05 -5.42 18.05
C ILE A 258 13.13 -6.10 18.88
N ARG A 259 13.12 -5.84 20.19
CA ARG A 259 13.99 -6.48 21.18
C ARG A 259 13.23 -7.52 21.99
N TRP A 260 13.96 -8.45 22.58
CA TRP A 260 13.40 -9.48 23.44
C TRP A 260 12.65 -8.92 24.66
N GLU A 261 13.02 -7.76 25.17
CA GLU A 261 12.38 -7.16 26.35
C GLU A 261 11.19 -6.26 25.98
N ASP A 262 10.94 -6.01 24.69
CA ASP A 262 9.93 -5.06 24.26
C ASP A 262 8.52 -5.62 24.45
N LEU A 263 7.66 -4.85 25.12
CA LEU A 263 6.21 -5.04 25.11
C LEU A 263 5.62 -4.32 23.89
N VAL A 264 5.05 -5.09 22.96
CA VAL A 264 4.59 -4.64 21.64
C VAL A 264 3.07 -4.57 21.56
N ILE A 265 2.54 -3.50 20.98
CA ILE A 265 1.10 -3.38 20.68
C ILE A 265 0.83 -2.85 19.27
N ASP A 266 -0.23 -3.38 18.64
CA ASP A 266 -0.90 -2.75 17.49
C ASP A 266 -2.34 -2.38 17.87
N PRO A 267 -2.66 -1.09 18.08
CA PRO A 267 -4.00 -0.64 18.46
C PRO A 267 -5.02 -0.59 17.30
N ALA A 268 -4.61 -0.97 16.09
CA ALA A 268 -5.46 -1.14 14.91
C ALA A 268 -4.98 -2.38 14.11
N CYS A 269 -4.94 -3.54 14.79
CA CYS A 269 -4.15 -4.67 14.34
C CYS A 269 -4.66 -5.38 13.09
N GLY A 270 -5.93 -5.18 12.71
CA GLY A 270 -6.60 -5.94 11.67
C GLY A 270 -6.40 -7.43 11.89
N THR A 271 -5.81 -8.08 10.89
CA THR A 271 -5.45 -9.52 10.89
C THR A 271 -4.14 -9.85 11.61
N GLY A 272 -3.54 -8.90 12.32
CA GLY A 272 -2.37 -9.11 13.18
C GLY A 272 -1.02 -9.02 12.47
N GLY A 273 -0.96 -8.45 11.25
CA GLY A 273 0.24 -8.47 10.40
C GLY A 273 1.53 -8.01 11.09
N PHE A 274 1.51 -6.84 11.75
CA PHE A 274 2.66 -6.34 12.51
C PHE A 274 3.00 -7.17 13.74
N LEU A 275 2.00 -7.72 14.42
CA LEU A 275 2.17 -8.56 15.61
C LEU A 275 2.87 -9.88 15.26
N ILE A 276 2.41 -10.50 14.19
CA ILE A 276 3.00 -11.73 13.64
C ILE A 276 4.44 -11.46 13.21
N GLU A 277 4.70 -10.36 12.49
CA GLU A 277 6.06 -10.06 12.04
C GLU A 277 7.00 -9.71 13.21
N ALA A 278 6.53 -9.00 14.23
CA ALA A 278 7.30 -8.77 15.45
C ALA A 278 7.71 -10.09 16.11
N PHE A 279 6.77 -11.05 16.20
CA PHE A 279 7.05 -12.38 16.71
C PHE A 279 8.04 -13.17 15.83
N LEU A 280 7.86 -13.15 14.51
CA LEU A 280 8.77 -13.82 13.57
C LEU A 280 10.18 -13.22 13.63
N GLN A 281 10.31 -11.90 13.80
CA GLN A 281 11.62 -11.27 14.01
C GLN A 281 12.29 -11.77 15.28
N VAL A 282 11.53 -11.89 16.37
CA VAL A 282 12.06 -12.43 17.62
C VAL A 282 12.54 -13.87 17.41
N LEU A 283 11.72 -14.70 16.76
CA LEU A 283 12.07 -16.08 16.47
C LEU A 283 13.34 -16.23 15.60
N ARG A 284 13.56 -15.31 14.64
CA ARG A 284 14.74 -15.35 13.75
C ARG A 284 16.03 -14.86 14.42
N HIS A 285 15.95 -13.85 15.29
CA HIS A 285 17.13 -13.17 15.83
C HIS A 285 17.53 -13.64 17.23
N PHE A 286 16.59 -14.11 18.04
CA PHE A 286 16.87 -14.63 19.37
C PHE A 286 16.89 -16.16 19.27
N SER A 287 18.10 -16.71 19.31
CA SER A 287 18.41 -18.14 19.16
C SER A 287 17.95 -18.95 20.39
N GLY A 288 16.65 -19.02 20.60
CA GLY A 288 15.99 -19.73 21.70
C GLY A 288 15.13 -20.91 21.24
N ASP A 289 14.71 -21.73 22.21
CA ASP A 289 13.69 -22.77 22.03
C ASP A 289 12.40 -22.12 21.48
N GLN A 290 11.76 -22.73 20.48
CA GLN A 290 10.46 -22.28 19.96
C GLN A 290 9.44 -22.08 21.09
N ARG A 291 9.54 -22.84 22.18
CA ARG A 291 8.69 -22.70 23.37
C ARG A 291 8.94 -21.40 24.13
N GLU A 292 10.15 -20.87 24.15
CA GLU A 292 10.46 -19.58 24.79
C GLU A 292 9.94 -18.42 23.95
N ALA A 293 10.12 -18.47 22.64
CA ALA A 293 9.56 -17.48 21.72
C ALA A 293 8.02 -17.45 21.81
N ALA A 294 7.39 -18.63 21.87
CA ALA A 294 5.97 -18.76 22.13
C ALA A 294 5.54 -18.09 23.45
N ARG A 295 6.24 -18.36 24.56
CA ARG A 295 5.98 -17.71 25.86
C ARG A 295 6.20 -16.20 25.82
N TRP A 296 7.21 -15.75 25.08
CA TRP A 296 7.45 -14.32 24.88
C TRP A 296 6.21 -13.68 24.29
N ALA A 297 5.71 -14.20 23.17
CA ALA A 297 4.56 -13.60 22.51
C ALA A 297 3.27 -13.68 23.36
N GLN A 298 3.08 -14.73 24.17
CA GLN A 298 1.98 -14.80 25.17
C GLN A 298 1.98 -13.65 26.17
N GLN A 299 3.14 -13.07 26.44
CA GLN A 299 3.32 -12.06 27.48
C GLN A 299 3.56 -10.66 26.90
N HIS A 300 4.11 -10.58 25.69
CA HIS A 300 4.70 -9.38 25.11
C HIS A 300 3.90 -8.80 23.94
N VAL A 301 2.93 -9.51 23.37
CA VAL A 301 2.24 -9.09 22.14
C VAL A 301 0.77 -8.77 22.41
N TYR A 302 0.35 -7.54 22.05
CA TYR A 302 -1.00 -7.04 22.28
C TYR A 302 -1.61 -6.49 20.99
N GLY A 303 -2.90 -6.69 20.80
CA GLY A 303 -3.62 -6.22 19.62
C GLY A 303 -4.99 -5.66 19.97
N VAL A 304 -5.43 -4.63 19.26
CA VAL A 304 -6.81 -4.17 19.30
C VAL A 304 -7.31 -3.93 17.89
N ASP A 305 -8.50 -4.43 17.58
CA ASP A 305 -9.21 -4.02 16.37
C ASP A 305 -10.74 -3.99 16.60
N ARG A 306 -11.46 -3.20 15.80
CA ARG A 306 -12.92 -3.14 15.85
C ARG A 306 -13.57 -4.28 15.08
N ASP A 307 -12.91 -4.75 14.02
CA ASP A 307 -13.42 -5.77 13.13
C ASP A 307 -13.30 -7.17 13.75
N ALA A 308 -14.43 -7.86 13.87
CA ALA A 308 -14.48 -9.16 14.52
C ALA A 308 -13.73 -10.24 13.71
N VAL A 309 -13.81 -10.17 12.37
CA VAL A 309 -13.14 -11.13 11.48
C VAL A 309 -11.62 -10.95 11.54
N GLY A 310 -11.14 -9.70 11.50
CA GLY A 310 -9.73 -9.35 11.67
C GLY A 310 -9.18 -9.84 13.00
N VAL A 311 -9.84 -9.53 14.11
CA VAL A 311 -9.44 -10.00 15.45
C VAL A 311 -9.39 -11.52 15.51
N LYS A 312 -10.40 -12.21 14.97
CA LYS A 312 -10.45 -13.68 14.97
C LYS A 312 -9.31 -14.28 14.17
N LEU A 313 -9.03 -13.74 12.98
CA LEU A 313 -7.89 -14.14 12.15
C LEU A 313 -6.56 -13.89 12.86
N ALA A 314 -6.39 -12.73 13.48
CA ALA A 314 -5.18 -12.40 14.23
C ALA A 314 -4.98 -13.39 15.39
N LYS A 315 -6.02 -13.63 16.19
CA LYS A 315 -5.99 -14.62 17.28
C LYS A 315 -5.68 -16.04 16.78
N ALA A 316 -6.30 -16.42 15.67
CA ALA A 316 -6.09 -17.72 15.05
C ALA A 316 -4.62 -17.92 14.71
N VAL A 317 -4.07 -17.03 13.87
CA VAL A 317 -2.67 -17.09 13.43
C VAL A 317 -1.77 -17.21 14.65
N MET A 318 -1.95 -16.29 15.59
CA MET A 318 -1.11 -16.20 16.76
C MET A 318 -1.13 -17.54 17.55
N GLN A 319 -2.31 -18.05 17.91
CA GLN A 319 -2.44 -19.36 18.59
C GLN A 319 -1.68 -20.50 17.89
N ILE A 320 -1.66 -20.50 16.56
CA ILE A 320 -1.04 -21.56 15.77
C ILE A 320 0.48 -21.43 15.75
N VAL A 321 1.02 -20.20 15.68
CA VAL A 321 2.48 -19.99 15.74
C VAL A 321 3.04 -20.26 17.15
N GLY A 322 2.19 -20.69 18.08
CA GLY A 322 2.56 -21.17 19.42
C GLY A 322 2.44 -20.10 20.50
N ASP A 323 2.07 -18.88 20.14
CA ASP A 323 2.21 -17.69 20.97
C ASP A 323 1.08 -17.38 21.95
N GLY A 324 -0.01 -18.15 21.95
CA GLY A 324 -1.25 -17.82 22.68
C GLY A 324 -1.89 -16.46 22.34
N SER A 325 -3.12 -16.50 21.81
CA SER A 325 -3.92 -15.31 21.43
C SER A 325 -4.49 -14.45 22.59
N ALA A 326 -3.94 -14.53 23.80
CA ALA A 326 -4.62 -14.03 25.01
C ALA A 326 -4.81 -12.50 25.05
N HIS A 327 -4.03 -11.77 24.26
CA HIS A 327 -3.92 -10.30 24.36
C HIS A 327 -4.35 -9.55 23.09
N ILE A 328 -5.10 -10.20 22.21
CA ILE A 328 -5.76 -9.55 21.09
C ILE A 328 -7.24 -9.32 21.45
N PHE A 329 -7.67 -8.07 21.40
CA PHE A 329 -8.98 -7.66 21.88
C PHE A 329 -9.83 -7.05 20.77
N ARG A 330 -11.12 -7.34 20.79
CA ARG A 330 -12.09 -6.59 19.99
C ARG A 330 -12.49 -5.33 20.74
N GLY A 331 -12.34 -4.16 20.12
CA GLY A 331 -12.84 -2.91 20.69
C GLY A 331 -12.40 -1.64 19.98
N ASP A 332 -12.85 -0.49 20.50
CA ASP A 332 -12.48 0.83 20.01
C ASP A 332 -11.27 1.35 20.80
N SER A 333 -10.07 1.29 20.21
CA SER A 333 -8.83 1.78 20.82
C SER A 333 -8.80 3.30 21.01
N ILE A 334 -9.62 4.05 20.27
CA ILE A 334 -9.62 5.52 20.30
C ILE A 334 -10.52 6.04 21.43
N ARG A 335 -11.75 5.54 21.57
CA ARG A 335 -12.72 6.08 22.53
C ARG A 335 -12.50 5.53 23.95
N ARG A 336 -11.34 5.86 24.54
CA ARG A 336 -10.91 5.38 25.88
C ARG A 336 -11.91 5.61 27.00
N HIS A 337 -12.70 6.68 26.92
CA HIS A 337 -13.75 6.99 27.88
C HIS A 337 -14.95 6.02 27.85
N GLN A 338 -15.03 5.16 26.83
CA GLN A 338 -16.05 4.11 26.71
C GLN A 338 -15.55 2.74 27.18
N TRP A 339 -14.27 2.61 27.55
CA TRP A 339 -13.70 1.31 27.89
C TRP A 339 -14.32 0.71 29.15
N ASP A 340 -14.57 1.52 30.17
CA ASP A 340 -15.12 1.02 31.44
C ASP A 340 -16.50 0.36 31.24
N GLU A 341 -17.32 0.90 30.34
CA GLU A 341 -18.69 0.42 30.08
C GLU A 341 -18.76 -0.65 28.99
N HIS A 342 -18.05 -0.47 27.87
CA HIS A 342 -18.21 -1.31 26.68
C HIS A 342 -17.04 -2.24 26.39
N TYR A 343 -15.84 -1.93 26.90
CA TYR A 343 -14.62 -2.69 26.61
C TYR A 343 -13.72 -2.86 27.85
N PRO A 344 -14.23 -3.48 28.95
CA PRO A 344 -13.49 -3.57 30.22
C PRO A 344 -12.15 -4.31 30.08
N SER A 345 -12.06 -5.26 29.14
CA SER A 345 -10.80 -5.95 28.81
C SER A 345 -9.73 -5.00 28.27
N LEU A 346 -10.11 -3.95 27.53
CA LEU A 346 -9.17 -2.90 27.10
C LEU A 346 -8.68 -2.11 28.31
N LYS A 347 -9.57 -1.70 29.22
CA LYS A 347 -9.19 -0.96 30.44
C LYS A 347 -8.21 -1.76 31.31
N ALA A 348 -8.43 -3.05 31.46
CA ALA A 348 -7.58 -3.92 32.27
C ALA A 348 -6.17 -4.11 31.64
N ASN A 349 -6.08 -4.12 30.31
CA ASN A 349 -4.85 -4.48 29.59
C ASN A 349 -4.11 -3.29 28.95
N LEU A 350 -4.74 -2.14 28.76
CA LEU A 350 -4.12 -0.96 28.17
C LEU A 350 -4.07 0.16 29.22
N GLN A 351 -2.85 0.59 29.54
CA GLN A 351 -2.56 1.63 30.52
C GLN A 351 -1.58 2.64 29.93
N GLU A 352 -1.54 3.83 30.53
CA GLU A 352 -0.59 4.87 30.14
C GLU A 352 0.84 4.40 30.37
N GLY A 353 1.71 4.61 29.40
CA GLY A 353 3.13 4.28 29.55
C GLY A 353 3.38 2.79 29.79
N ARG A 354 2.55 1.90 29.24
CA ARG A 354 2.71 0.44 29.43
C ARG A 354 3.67 -0.18 28.42
N PHE A 355 3.67 0.29 27.17
CA PHE A 355 4.30 -0.41 26.04
C PHE A 355 5.66 0.18 25.67
N ASP A 356 6.56 -0.67 25.16
CA ASP A 356 7.87 -0.25 24.66
C ASP A 356 7.81 0.05 23.16
N VAL A 357 6.95 -0.68 22.44
CA VAL A 357 6.79 -0.54 20.99
C VAL A 357 5.32 -0.49 20.59
N VAL A 358 4.98 0.47 19.73
CA VAL A 358 3.71 0.50 18.99
C VAL A 358 4.03 0.29 17.51
N LEU A 359 3.43 -0.71 16.87
CA LEU A 359 3.50 -0.90 15.41
C LEU A 359 2.10 -0.84 14.87
N THR A 360 1.79 0.06 13.94
CA THR A 360 0.40 0.19 13.50
C THR A 360 0.24 0.81 12.12
N ASN A 361 -0.84 0.40 11.45
CA ASN A 361 -1.35 1.05 10.26
C ASN A 361 -2.80 1.50 10.53
N PRO A 362 -3.00 2.73 11.00
CA PRO A 362 -4.33 3.26 11.25
C PRO A 362 -5.19 3.24 9.97
N PRO A 363 -6.53 3.17 10.09
CA PRO A 363 -7.38 3.24 8.91
C PRO A 363 -7.23 4.59 8.19
N PHE A 364 -6.97 4.55 6.88
CA PHE A 364 -7.05 5.69 5.97
C PHE A 364 -8.29 5.56 5.08
N GLY A 365 -8.58 6.51 4.18
CA GLY A 365 -9.80 6.49 3.33
C GLY A 365 -10.79 7.61 3.65
N ARG A 366 -12.03 7.58 3.10
CA ARG A 366 -13.09 8.62 3.27
C ARG A 366 -13.03 9.30 4.65
N PRO A 367 -13.25 10.62 4.80
CA PRO A 367 -12.82 11.39 5.98
C PRO A 367 -13.25 10.76 7.32
N LEU A 368 -12.40 9.88 7.86
CA LEU A 368 -12.51 9.30 9.17
C LEU A 368 -11.93 10.31 10.15
N ARG A 369 -12.82 11.09 10.75
CA ARG A 369 -12.47 12.14 11.70
C ARG A 369 -13.15 11.86 13.03
N VAL A 370 -12.42 12.13 14.11
CA VAL A 370 -12.91 12.01 15.48
C VAL A 370 -13.33 13.39 15.97
N ALA A 371 -14.55 13.51 16.49
CA ALA A 371 -15.09 14.78 16.95
C ALA A 371 -14.40 15.25 18.23
N ARG A 372 -14.27 16.57 18.41
CA ARG A 372 -13.65 17.20 19.59
C ARG A 372 -14.20 16.69 20.92
N GLY A 373 -15.51 16.45 21.00
CA GLY A 373 -16.15 15.93 22.22
C GLY A 373 -15.60 14.57 22.64
N ASP A 374 -15.42 13.64 21.69
CA ASP A 374 -14.79 12.34 21.93
C ASP A 374 -13.32 12.52 22.31
N LEU A 375 -12.61 13.44 21.63
CA LEU A 375 -11.19 13.69 21.88
C LEU A 375 -10.92 14.20 23.30
N ARG A 376 -11.75 15.15 23.77
CA ARG A 376 -11.67 15.69 25.14
C ARG A 376 -11.96 14.62 26.19
N ARG A 377 -13.07 13.87 26.04
CA ARG A 377 -13.44 12.82 26.99
C ARG A 377 -12.40 11.71 27.05
N ALA A 378 -11.84 11.34 25.89
CA ALA A 378 -10.76 10.36 25.80
C ALA A 378 -9.38 10.94 26.18
N GLY A 379 -9.28 12.20 26.61
CA GLY A 379 -8.02 12.79 27.12
C GLY A 379 -6.92 13.00 26.07
N TYR A 380 -7.25 13.10 24.79
CA TYR A 380 -6.27 13.40 23.75
C TYR A 380 -5.87 14.88 23.75
N THR A 381 -4.72 15.21 23.17
CA THR A 381 -4.17 16.57 23.10
C THR A 381 -3.99 17.07 21.67
N ILE A 382 -3.96 16.19 20.67
CA ILE A 382 -3.68 16.50 19.26
C ILE A 382 -4.70 17.45 18.59
N HIS A 383 -5.85 17.67 19.23
CA HIS A 383 -6.85 18.65 18.80
C HIS A 383 -6.55 20.08 19.24
N ARG A 384 -5.65 20.27 20.23
CA ARG A 384 -5.25 21.57 20.74
C ARG A 384 -4.15 22.15 19.86
N ARG A 385 -4.35 23.37 19.39
CA ARG A 385 -3.42 24.09 18.52
C ARG A 385 -2.49 24.97 19.37
N PRO A 386 -1.30 25.35 18.85
CA PRO A 386 -0.37 26.23 19.56
C PRO A 386 -0.97 27.60 19.93
N ASP A 387 -1.95 28.08 19.16
CA ASP A 387 -2.66 29.34 19.42
C ASP A 387 -3.76 29.23 20.50
N GLY A 388 -3.89 28.06 21.15
CA GLY A 388 -4.92 27.76 22.15
C GLY A 388 -6.28 27.38 21.57
N SER A 389 -6.46 27.44 20.25
CA SER A 389 -7.69 26.97 19.60
C SER A 389 -7.79 25.45 19.61
N GLU A 390 -9.01 24.93 19.47
CA GLU A 390 -9.26 23.49 19.38
C GLU A 390 -10.00 23.13 18.11
N ALA A 391 -9.46 22.17 17.35
CA ALA A 391 -10.10 21.66 16.14
C ALA A 391 -11.43 20.97 16.46
N GLU A 392 -12.47 21.26 15.67
CA GLU A 392 -13.79 20.61 15.77
C GLU A 392 -13.71 19.09 15.57
N SER A 393 -12.77 18.64 14.75
CA SER A 393 -12.46 17.24 14.55
C SER A 393 -11.03 17.05 14.06
N VAL A 394 -10.47 15.86 14.28
CA VAL A 394 -9.11 15.49 13.87
C VAL A 394 -9.16 14.18 13.09
N GLU A 395 -8.34 14.06 12.06
CA GLU A 395 -8.14 12.83 11.29
C GLU A 395 -7.72 11.67 12.20
N ILE A 396 -8.36 10.51 12.03
CA ILE A 396 -8.19 9.37 12.93
C ILE A 396 -6.73 8.90 13.04
N GLY A 397 -5.95 8.97 11.94
CA GLY A 397 -4.53 8.60 11.95
C GLY A 397 -3.68 9.47 12.90
N LEU A 398 -3.99 10.76 13.02
CA LEU A 398 -3.33 11.64 14.00
C LEU A 398 -3.79 11.32 15.43
N VAL A 399 -5.05 10.91 15.62
CA VAL A 399 -5.51 10.44 16.95
C VAL A 399 -4.81 9.15 17.37
N PHE A 400 -4.52 8.24 16.42
CA PHE A 400 -3.70 7.06 16.67
C PHE A 400 -2.25 7.40 17.05
N LEU A 401 -1.68 8.48 16.49
CA LEU A 401 -0.36 8.96 16.90
C LEU A 401 -0.35 9.49 18.35
N ASP A 402 -1.41 10.19 18.77
CA ASP A 402 -1.61 10.62 20.17
C ASP A 402 -1.87 9.43 21.10
N LEU A 403 -2.64 8.43 20.65
CA LEU A 403 -2.81 7.17 21.36
C LEU A 403 -1.49 6.42 21.53
N ALA A 404 -0.65 6.35 20.50
CA ALA A 404 0.67 5.75 20.58
C ALA A 404 1.54 6.47 21.62
N HIS A 405 1.49 7.81 21.64
CA HIS A 405 2.16 8.59 22.68
C HIS A 405 1.69 8.21 24.09
N TRP A 406 0.38 8.07 24.28
CA TRP A 406 -0.19 7.68 25.57
C TRP A 406 0.20 6.24 25.99
N LEU A 407 0.20 5.29 25.05
CA LEU A 407 0.54 3.88 25.30
C LEU A 407 2.03 3.67 25.62
N LEU A 408 2.92 4.45 25.00
CA LEU A 408 4.36 4.27 25.10
C LEU A 408 4.95 4.74 26.44
N LYS A 409 5.87 3.97 27.00
CA LYS A 409 6.81 4.43 28.04
C LYS A 409 7.69 5.57 27.50
N PRO A 410 8.23 6.45 28.36
CA PRO A 410 9.33 7.33 27.98
C PRO A 410 10.46 6.50 27.32
N GLY A 411 10.96 6.94 26.18
CA GLY A 411 11.95 6.20 25.41
C GLY A 411 11.42 5.09 24.50
N GLY A 412 10.14 4.73 24.61
CA GLY A 412 9.48 3.77 23.73
C GLY A 412 9.36 4.27 22.28
N ARG A 413 9.13 3.36 21.34
CA ARG A 413 9.17 3.64 19.89
C ARG A 413 7.84 3.34 19.22
N VAL A 414 7.40 4.17 18.29
CA VAL A 414 6.26 3.88 17.42
C VAL A 414 6.72 3.80 15.96
N GLY A 415 6.35 2.71 15.29
CA GLY A 415 6.32 2.61 13.84
C GLY A 415 4.89 2.77 13.35
N ILE A 416 4.61 3.82 12.57
CA ILE A 416 3.25 4.15 12.14
C ILE A 416 3.22 4.53 10.67
N VAL A 417 2.31 3.94 9.91
CA VAL A 417 2.00 4.42 8.55
C VAL A 417 1.16 5.69 8.68
N LEU A 418 1.50 6.76 7.95
CA LEU A 418 0.66 7.97 7.88
C LEU A 418 0.74 8.61 6.48
N PRO A 419 -0.32 9.33 6.04
CA PRO A 419 -0.27 10.17 4.85
C PRO A 419 0.85 11.20 4.91
N GLU A 420 1.62 11.38 3.83
CA GLU A 420 2.72 12.34 3.82
C GLU A 420 2.25 13.80 3.93
N THR A 421 1.00 14.09 3.55
CA THR A 421 0.40 15.43 3.62
C THR A 421 0.45 16.05 5.02
N TYR A 422 0.37 15.23 6.08
CA TYR A 422 0.47 15.72 7.47
C TYR A 422 1.83 16.36 7.77
N PHE A 423 2.85 16.01 7.01
CA PHE A 423 4.25 16.31 7.28
C PHE A 423 4.87 17.29 6.29
N PHE A 424 4.05 18.04 5.54
CA PHE A 424 4.54 19.17 4.73
C PHE A 424 3.50 20.26 4.45
N SER A 425 2.21 19.96 4.57
CA SER A 425 1.16 20.90 4.20
C SER A 425 0.99 21.98 5.27
N THR A 426 0.83 23.23 4.84
CA THR A 426 0.68 24.39 5.74
C THR A 426 -0.46 24.24 6.75
N SER A 427 -1.55 23.57 6.38
CA SER A 427 -2.68 23.29 7.30
C SER A 427 -2.33 22.35 8.45
N TYR A 428 -1.19 21.67 8.38
CA TYR A 428 -0.68 20.75 9.39
C TYR A 428 0.63 21.24 10.03
N HIS A 429 1.08 22.46 9.77
CA HIS A 429 2.30 22.97 10.41
C HIS A 429 2.24 22.91 11.94
N TRP A 430 1.07 23.10 12.54
CA TRP A 430 0.82 22.94 13.98
C TRP A 430 1.23 21.56 14.52
N LEU A 431 1.23 20.51 13.68
CA LEU A 431 1.60 19.16 14.06
C LEU A 431 3.09 19.07 14.40
N PHE A 432 3.95 19.86 13.74
CA PHE A 432 5.39 19.91 14.06
C PHE A 432 5.62 20.44 15.47
N ASP A 433 4.86 21.45 15.91
CA ASP A 433 4.96 21.97 17.27
C ASP A 433 4.46 20.93 18.29
N TRP A 434 3.36 20.24 17.98
CA TRP A 434 2.85 19.14 18.83
C TRP A 434 3.84 17.96 18.92
N LEU A 435 4.46 17.59 17.78
CA LEU A 435 5.46 16.52 17.69
C LEU A 435 6.73 16.87 18.46
N ARG A 436 7.25 18.09 18.30
CA ARG A 436 8.49 18.56 18.94
C ARG A 436 8.50 18.31 20.43
N GLU A 437 7.38 18.49 21.12
CA GLU A 437 7.30 18.32 22.57
C GLU A 437 7.14 16.86 23.03
N ARG A 438 6.95 15.90 22.12
CA ARG A 438 6.48 14.53 22.44
C ARG A 438 7.31 13.43 21.83
N PHE A 439 7.80 13.65 20.62
CA PHE A 439 8.44 12.63 19.81
C PHE A 439 9.71 13.14 19.14
N ARG A 440 10.73 12.29 19.13
CA ARG A 440 11.90 12.41 18.28
C ARG A 440 11.73 11.52 17.03
N PRO A 441 11.67 12.08 15.81
CA PRO A 441 11.76 11.29 14.58
C PRO A 441 13.12 10.60 14.49
N LEU A 442 13.12 9.28 14.29
CA LEU A 442 14.33 8.48 14.13
C LEU A 442 14.58 8.11 12.67
N ALA A 443 13.54 7.62 12.00
CA ALA A 443 13.60 7.25 10.59
C ALA A 443 12.25 7.48 9.91
N VAL A 444 12.29 7.81 8.62
CA VAL A 444 11.11 7.92 7.76
C VAL A 444 11.40 7.23 6.45
N VAL A 445 10.59 6.23 6.11
CA VAL A 445 10.72 5.50 4.85
C VAL A 445 9.52 5.75 3.95
N ASN A 446 9.80 6.05 2.69
CA ASN A 446 8.80 6.19 1.66
C ASN A 446 8.08 4.86 1.46
N VAL A 447 6.75 4.85 1.45
CA VAL A 447 6.00 3.68 1.00
C VAL A 447 5.60 3.90 -0.46
N PRO A 448 6.16 3.16 -1.43
CA PRO A 448 5.82 3.30 -2.84
C PRO A 448 4.31 3.20 -3.08
N MET A 449 3.79 3.94 -4.06
CA MET A 449 2.34 4.06 -4.25
C MET A 449 1.68 2.72 -4.58
N GLU A 450 2.41 1.86 -5.27
CA GLU A 450 2.04 0.50 -5.67
C GLU A 450 1.58 -0.33 -4.47
N ALA A 451 2.19 -0.10 -3.29
CA ALA A 451 1.90 -0.84 -2.07
C ALA A 451 0.41 -0.76 -1.68
N PHE A 452 -0.19 0.42 -1.81
CA PHE A 452 -1.58 0.63 -1.43
C PHE A 452 -2.50 0.86 -2.62
N GLN A 453 -2.01 0.84 -3.86
CA GLN A 453 -2.75 1.31 -5.03
C GLN A 453 -4.05 0.54 -5.30
N GLN A 454 -4.13 -0.73 -4.93
CA GLN A 454 -5.36 -1.54 -5.00
C GLN A 454 -6.47 -1.04 -4.07
N TYR A 455 -6.07 -0.36 -3.00
CA TYR A 455 -6.93 0.02 -1.88
C TYR A 455 -7.10 1.55 -1.84
N ALA A 456 -6.01 2.31 -1.74
CA ALA A 456 -5.93 3.77 -1.61
C ALA A 456 -5.04 4.42 -2.67
N ARG A 457 -5.40 5.65 -3.08
CA ARG A 457 -4.53 6.54 -3.86
C ARG A 457 -3.77 7.56 -3.02
N ALA A 458 -3.74 7.39 -1.70
CA ALA A 458 -3.03 8.29 -0.81
C ALA A 458 -1.55 7.93 -0.75
N LYS A 459 -0.67 8.94 -0.88
CA LYS A 459 0.76 8.74 -0.67
C LYS A 459 1.06 8.68 0.83
N THR A 460 1.66 7.59 1.28
CA THR A 460 1.99 7.34 2.68
C THR A 460 3.48 7.09 2.86
N ASN A 461 3.94 7.30 4.09
CA ASN A 461 5.26 6.90 4.56
C ASN A 461 5.10 6.08 5.84
N PHE A 462 6.12 5.30 6.18
CA PHE A 462 6.23 4.65 7.49
C PHE A 462 7.19 5.47 8.35
N TYR A 463 6.68 5.97 9.47
CA TYR A 463 7.39 6.86 10.37
C TYR A 463 7.80 6.10 11.63
N VAL A 464 9.06 6.24 12.02
CA VAL A 464 9.59 5.75 13.29
C VAL A 464 9.86 6.93 14.21
N PHE A 465 9.13 7.00 15.32
CA PHE A 465 9.31 8.01 16.36
C PHE A 465 9.71 7.36 17.68
N LYS A 466 10.56 8.03 18.46
CA LYS A 466 10.83 7.73 19.88
C LYS A 466 10.06 8.71 20.75
N LYS A 467 9.31 8.24 21.74
CA LYS A 467 8.69 9.10 22.75
C LYS A 467 9.79 9.75 23.59
N LEU A 468 9.74 11.08 23.73
CA LEU A 468 10.75 11.83 24.45
C LEU A 468 10.75 11.47 25.94
N GLU A 469 11.95 11.46 26.51
CA GLU A 469 12.17 11.40 27.95
C GLU A 469 12.21 12.81 28.55
N ALA A 470 11.95 12.90 29.86
CA ALA A 470 11.97 14.19 30.54
C ALA A 470 13.37 14.82 30.47
N GLY A 471 13.45 16.06 29.98
CA GLY A 471 14.71 16.80 29.85
C GLY A 471 15.52 16.51 28.57
N GLU A 472 15.03 15.63 27.68
CA GLU A 472 15.65 15.38 26.39
C GLU A 472 15.51 16.61 25.46
N ASP A 473 16.59 17.01 24.76
CA ASP A 473 16.53 18.09 23.77
C ASP A 473 15.66 17.64 22.57
N PRO A 474 14.50 18.27 22.33
CA PRO A 474 13.59 17.86 21.27
C PRO A 474 14.15 18.05 19.85
N GLU A 475 15.11 18.97 19.68
CA GLU A 475 15.76 19.24 18.38
C GLU A 475 17.19 18.67 18.31
N GLY A 476 17.60 17.94 19.34
CA GLY A 476 18.88 17.26 19.41
C GLY A 476 18.89 15.97 18.59
N GLY A 477 19.87 15.83 17.70
CA GLY A 477 20.07 14.62 16.88
C GLY A 477 19.63 14.77 15.43
N GLU A 478 19.47 13.63 14.78
CA GLU A 478 19.20 13.52 13.34
C GLU A 478 18.08 12.51 13.08
N VAL A 479 17.44 12.65 11.93
CA VAL A 479 16.49 11.67 11.37
C VAL A 479 17.06 11.11 10.07
N VAL A 480 16.81 9.82 9.83
CA VAL A 480 17.18 9.14 8.59
C VAL A 480 16.00 9.12 7.64
N PHE A 481 16.19 9.56 6.40
CA PHE A 481 15.21 9.44 5.34
C PHE A 481 15.62 8.34 4.37
N LEU A 482 14.69 7.45 4.04
CA LEU A 482 14.85 6.42 3.04
C LEU A 482 13.77 6.61 1.97
N ASN A 483 14.17 6.80 0.71
CA ASN A 483 13.23 7.03 -0.40
C ASN A 483 13.26 5.91 -1.46
N PRO A 484 12.87 4.67 -1.11
CA PRO A 484 12.73 3.61 -2.11
C PRO A 484 11.64 3.95 -3.13
N ARG A 485 11.87 3.58 -4.39
CA ARG A 485 10.92 3.78 -5.49
C ARG A 485 10.03 2.57 -5.72
N THR A 486 10.44 1.39 -5.28
CA THR A 486 9.71 0.12 -5.45
C THR A 486 9.65 -0.65 -4.14
N CYS A 487 8.67 -1.55 -4.01
CA CYS A 487 8.44 -2.34 -2.78
C CYS A 487 8.25 -3.84 -3.05
N GLY A 488 8.71 -4.35 -4.20
CA GLY A 488 8.61 -5.77 -4.53
C GLY A 488 7.21 -6.23 -4.90
N ILE A 489 6.27 -5.31 -5.16
CA ILE A 489 4.93 -5.57 -5.69
C ILE A 489 4.55 -4.55 -6.75
N ASP A 490 3.75 -4.98 -7.72
CA ASP A 490 3.14 -4.11 -8.73
C ASP A 490 1.81 -3.52 -8.24
N PRO A 491 1.19 -2.58 -8.99
CA PRO A 491 -0.13 -2.04 -8.65
C PRO A 491 -1.27 -3.06 -8.53
N ALA A 492 -1.08 -4.29 -9.02
CA ALA A 492 -2.02 -5.40 -8.91
C ALA A 492 -1.68 -6.34 -7.73
N GLY A 493 -0.73 -5.97 -6.88
CA GLY A 493 -0.31 -6.74 -5.71
C GLY A 493 0.51 -7.98 -6.05
N LYS A 494 0.96 -8.14 -7.31
CA LYS A 494 1.79 -9.27 -7.72
C LYS A 494 3.24 -8.99 -7.35
N VAL A 495 3.92 -10.00 -6.81
CA VAL A 495 5.34 -9.91 -6.46
C VAL A 495 6.19 -9.62 -7.68
N THR A 496 7.12 -8.69 -7.54
CA THR A 496 8.10 -8.28 -8.56
C THR A 496 9.52 -8.45 -8.02
N GLU A 497 10.50 -8.50 -8.93
CA GLU A 497 11.92 -8.65 -8.56
C GLU A 497 12.48 -7.38 -7.89
N SER A 498 11.98 -6.19 -8.24
CA SER A 498 12.51 -4.93 -7.74
C SER A 498 11.88 -4.56 -6.38
N ASN A 499 12.69 -4.62 -5.32
CA ASN A 499 12.28 -4.27 -3.97
C ASN A 499 13.27 -3.30 -3.30
N GLU A 500 13.34 -2.06 -3.80
CA GLU A 500 14.18 -1.01 -3.22
C GLU A 500 13.83 -0.76 -1.74
N LEU A 501 12.57 -0.96 -1.32
CA LEU A 501 12.16 -0.82 0.08
C LEU A 501 12.96 -1.75 1.00
N LYS A 502 13.03 -3.04 0.66
CA LYS A 502 13.82 -4.00 1.41
C LYS A 502 15.31 -3.65 1.35
N ASP A 503 15.82 -3.34 0.16
CA ASP A 503 17.24 -3.01 -0.02
C ASP A 503 17.68 -1.80 0.82
N HIS A 504 16.83 -0.76 0.87
CA HIS A 504 17.08 0.44 1.66
C HIS A 504 17.09 0.17 3.16
N VAL A 505 16.13 -0.64 3.64
CA VAL A 505 16.08 -1.02 5.06
C VAL A 505 17.28 -1.90 5.43
N ASP A 506 17.62 -2.88 4.61
CA ASP A 506 18.76 -3.75 4.85
C ASP A 506 20.08 -2.96 4.88
N ALA A 507 20.25 -1.99 3.98
CA ALA A 507 21.41 -1.08 3.99
C ALA A 507 21.46 -0.27 5.28
N PHE A 508 20.33 0.32 5.68
CA PHE A 508 20.24 1.07 6.93
C PHE A 508 20.59 0.22 8.16
N LEU A 509 20.11 -1.03 8.23
CA LEU A 509 20.41 -1.96 9.32
C LEU A 509 21.89 -2.36 9.37
N ARG A 510 22.61 -2.33 8.23
CA ARG A 510 24.08 -2.47 8.18
C ARG A 510 24.84 -1.19 8.54
N GLY A 511 24.14 -0.09 8.84
CA GLY A 511 24.73 1.22 9.14
C GLY A 511 25.07 2.05 7.90
N GLU A 512 24.68 1.59 6.70
CA GLU A 512 24.91 2.24 5.42
C GLU A 512 23.75 3.18 5.07
N LEU A 513 23.99 4.14 4.16
CA LEU A 513 22.92 4.92 3.53
C LEU A 513 22.77 4.46 2.07
N PRO A 514 21.58 3.99 1.65
CA PRO A 514 21.33 3.65 0.25
C PRO A 514 21.28 4.91 -0.62
N ASP A 515 21.37 4.75 -1.95
CA ASP A 515 21.23 5.88 -2.88
C ASP A 515 19.85 6.54 -2.74
N GLY A 516 19.84 7.86 -2.55
CA GLY A 516 18.64 8.62 -2.19
C GLY A 516 18.23 8.56 -0.72
N GLY A 517 18.97 7.84 0.12
CA GLY A 517 18.89 7.97 1.57
C GLY A 517 19.69 9.17 2.09
N SER A 518 19.27 9.75 3.21
CA SER A 518 19.95 10.90 3.82
C SER A 518 19.79 10.95 5.34
N ARG A 519 20.73 11.63 6.01
CA ARG A 519 20.66 12.00 7.43
C ARG A 519 20.52 13.51 7.53
N VAL A 520 19.57 13.97 8.33
CA VAL A 520 19.23 15.39 8.43
C VAL A 520 19.04 15.76 9.89
N SER A 521 19.62 16.89 10.30
CA SER A 521 19.45 17.39 11.66
C SER A 521 17.98 17.72 11.96
N LEU A 522 17.52 17.44 13.17
CA LEU A 522 16.15 17.77 13.57
C LEU A 522 15.88 19.28 13.56
N LYS A 523 16.90 20.11 13.86
CA LYS A 523 16.83 21.57 13.71
C LYS A 523 16.41 21.98 12.31
N GLU A 524 17.01 21.36 11.28
CA GLU A 524 16.64 21.64 9.89
C GLU A 524 15.23 21.16 9.57
N VAL A 525 14.85 19.95 10.00
CA VAL A 525 13.49 19.39 9.79
C VAL A 525 12.42 20.31 10.38
N TYR A 526 12.60 20.76 11.62
CA TYR A 526 11.65 21.65 12.28
C TYR A 526 11.65 23.08 11.71
N ALA A 527 12.81 23.58 11.25
CA ALA A 527 12.89 24.86 10.56
C ALA A 527 12.14 24.85 9.22
N ARG A 528 12.29 23.76 8.45
CA ARG A 528 11.60 23.57 7.16
C ARG A 528 10.13 23.18 7.33
N ARG A 529 9.77 22.56 8.46
CA ARG A 529 8.46 21.90 8.69
C ARG A 529 8.12 20.88 7.60
N VAL A 530 9.13 20.08 7.22
CA VAL A 530 8.98 19.00 6.24
C VAL A 530 9.58 17.72 6.81
N LEU A 531 8.80 16.65 6.88
CA LEU A 531 9.25 15.33 7.31
C LEU A 531 8.84 14.28 6.25
N VAL A 532 9.38 14.42 5.04
CA VAL A 532 9.03 13.61 3.87
C VAL A 532 10.30 13.16 3.13
N PRO A 533 10.50 11.86 2.85
CA PRO A 533 11.75 11.35 2.26
C PRO A 533 12.14 12.00 0.92
N THR A 534 11.18 12.17 0.00
CA THR A 534 11.41 12.79 -1.32
C THR A 534 12.09 14.16 -1.23
N TYR A 535 11.78 14.94 -0.19
CA TYR A 535 12.31 16.29 -0.01
C TYR A 535 13.80 16.32 0.36
N TYR A 536 14.30 15.22 0.94
CA TYR A 536 15.69 15.07 1.36
C TYR A 536 16.48 14.08 0.50
N ASP A 537 15.90 13.64 -0.60
CA ASP A 537 16.54 12.74 -1.55
C ASP A 537 17.56 13.49 -2.40
N THR A 538 18.83 13.16 -2.18
CA THR A 538 19.98 13.83 -2.82
C THR A 538 20.06 13.55 -4.33
N ARG A 539 19.41 12.48 -4.83
CA ARG A 539 19.41 12.12 -6.25
C ARG A 539 18.82 13.21 -7.13
N TYR A 540 17.87 14.00 -6.60
CA TYR A 540 17.21 15.07 -7.35
C TYR A 540 18.07 16.33 -7.48
N VAL A 541 19.02 16.57 -6.57
CA VAL A 541 19.82 17.81 -6.56
C VAL A 541 21.26 17.57 -7.03
N ARG A 542 21.81 16.38 -6.82
CA ARG A 542 23.17 16.00 -7.22
C ARG A 542 23.50 16.34 -8.70
N PRO A 543 22.65 16.02 -9.70
CA PRO A 543 22.95 16.37 -11.10
C PRO A 543 23.07 17.88 -11.36
N LEU A 544 22.35 18.70 -10.61
CA LEU A 544 22.46 20.15 -10.70
C LEU A 544 23.77 20.65 -10.09
N LEU A 545 24.17 20.12 -8.93
CA LEU A 545 25.43 20.50 -8.29
C LEU A 545 26.65 20.13 -9.16
N GLU A 546 26.67 18.92 -9.71
CA GLU A 546 27.70 18.46 -10.64
C GLU A 546 27.76 19.34 -11.91
N PHE A 547 26.60 19.74 -12.44
CA PHE A 547 26.52 20.67 -13.56
C PHE A 547 27.13 22.04 -13.20
N LEU A 548 26.75 22.60 -12.04
CA LEU A 548 27.26 23.89 -11.59
C LEU A 548 28.79 23.87 -11.40
N GLU A 549 29.32 22.82 -10.77
CA GLU A 549 30.76 22.65 -10.59
C GLU A 549 31.50 22.55 -11.92
N ARG A 550 31.03 21.68 -12.83
CA ARG A 550 31.64 21.50 -14.16
C ARG A 550 31.69 22.80 -14.96
N GLU A 551 30.63 23.61 -14.89
CA GLU A 551 30.55 24.87 -15.61
C GLU A 551 31.20 26.05 -14.85
N GLY A 552 31.68 25.84 -13.61
CA GLY A 552 32.21 26.91 -12.75
C GLY A 552 31.16 27.98 -12.43
N LEU A 553 29.96 27.55 -12.05
CA LEU A 553 28.80 28.38 -11.73
C LEU A 553 28.43 28.23 -10.25
N HIS A 554 27.85 29.29 -9.68
CA HIS A 554 27.23 29.23 -8.35
C HIS A 554 25.72 29.03 -8.46
N ALA A 555 25.11 28.44 -7.44
CA ALA A 555 23.65 28.37 -7.33
C ALA A 555 23.08 29.68 -6.75
N VAL A 556 21.86 30.00 -7.12
CA VAL A 556 21.00 30.98 -6.42
C VAL A 556 19.59 30.41 -6.35
N SER A 557 18.91 30.57 -5.22
CA SER A 557 17.52 30.11 -5.09
C SER A 557 16.53 31.12 -5.70
N LEU A 558 15.39 30.63 -6.17
CA LEU A 558 14.31 31.52 -6.65
C LEU A 558 13.81 32.44 -5.52
N GLY A 559 13.82 31.98 -4.28
CA GLY A 559 13.45 32.75 -3.09
C GLY A 559 14.38 33.93 -2.83
N GLU A 560 15.70 33.71 -2.90
CA GLU A 560 16.69 34.79 -2.80
C GLU A 560 16.45 35.85 -3.87
N LEU A 561 16.18 35.45 -5.11
CA LEU A 561 15.90 36.39 -6.20
C LEU A 561 14.61 37.20 -5.97
N VAL A 562 13.61 36.61 -5.30
CA VAL A 562 12.40 37.34 -4.89
C VAL A 562 12.72 38.34 -3.77
N GLU A 563 13.53 37.94 -2.79
CA GLU A 563 13.95 38.79 -1.67
C GLU A 563 14.83 39.97 -2.11
N GLU A 564 15.68 39.76 -3.12
CA GLU A 564 16.45 40.82 -3.77
C GLU A 564 15.61 41.74 -4.69
N GLY A 565 14.34 41.40 -4.94
CA GLY A 565 13.45 42.13 -5.84
C GLY A 565 13.81 41.99 -7.32
N VAL A 566 14.58 40.97 -7.69
CA VAL A 566 14.85 40.58 -9.09
C VAL A 566 13.61 39.91 -9.67
N LEU A 567 13.00 39.01 -8.90
CA LEU A 567 11.76 38.33 -9.25
C LEU A 567 10.58 38.84 -8.44
N SER A 568 9.41 38.86 -9.07
CA SER A 568 8.12 38.87 -8.39
C SER A 568 7.34 37.61 -8.77
N TYR A 569 6.33 37.28 -7.97
CA TYR A 569 5.48 36.13 -8.23
C TYR A 569 4.02 36.42 -7.93
N ARG A 570 3.14 35.66 -8.55
CA ARG A 570 1.71 35.62 -8.22
C ARG A 570 1.11 34.27 -8.60
N TYR A 571 0.01 33.92 -7.96
CA TYR A 571 -0.83 32.81 -8.39
C TYR A 571 -1.92 33.29 -9.34
N GLY A 572 -2.48 32.36 -10.11
CA GLY A 572 -3.56 32.66 -11.05
C GLY A 572 -4.84 33.17 -10.38
N HIS A 573 -5.72 33.71 -11.22
CA HIS A 573 -6.92 34.48 -10.85
C HIS A 573 -8.01 33.64 -10.18
N GLY A 574 -8.15 32.36 -10.56
CA GLY A 574 -9.19 31.46 -10.08
C GLY A 574 -10.01 30.82 -11.21
N SER A 575 -10.97 29.99 -10.83
CA SER A 575 -11.86 29.31 -11.78
C SER A 575 -13.17 30.09 -11.98
N PRO A 576 -13.66 30.24 -13.22
CA PRO A 576 -15.04 30.66 -13.48
C PRO A 576 -16.03 29.51 -13.19
N ASP A 577 -17.29 29.86 -12.96
CA ASP A 577 -18.37 28.87 -12.85
C ASP A 577 -18.53 28.07 -14.15
N ARG A 578 -18.97 26.81 -14.05
CA ARG A 578 -19.10 25.91 -15.21
C ARG A 578 -20.00 26.47 -16.32
N LEU A 579 -20.99 27.28 -15.97
CA LEU A 579 -21.95 27.89 -16.90
C LEU A 579 -21.37 29.09 -17.67
N SER A 580 -20.28 29.68 -17.18
CA SER A 580 -19.69 30.91 -17.73
C SER A 580 -18.54 30.68 -18.71
N ARG A 581 -18.47 29.48 -19.32
CA ARG A 581 -17.41 29.09 -20.27
C ARG A 581 -17.71 29.43 -21.73
N ARG A 582 -18.44 30.52 -21.96
CA ARG A 582 -18.72 31.09 -23.29
C ARG A 582 -18.34 32.57 -23.23
N GLY A 583 -17.48 33.04 -24.12
CA GLY A 583 -17.03 34.43 -24.13
C GLY A 583 -15.80 34.63 -25.01
N GLU A 584 -15.01 35.65 -24.71
CA GLU A 584 -13.92 36.13 -25.58
C GLU A 584 -12.54 36.03 -24.92
N ILE A 585 -12.50 35.99 -23.58
CA ILE A 585 -11.24 35.96 -22.82
C ILE A 585 -10.82 34.51 -22.56
N PRO A 586 -9.60 34.09 -22.94
CA PRO A 586 -9.11 32.74 -22.66
C PRO A 586 -9.04 32.43 -21.17
N TYR A 587 -9.58 31.28 -20.79
CA TYR A 587 -9.41 30.70 -19.47
C TYR A 587 -8.42 29.52 -19.53
N ILE A 588 -7.25 29.72 -18.94
CA ILE A 588 -6.11 28.80 -18.98
C ILE A 588 -6.10 27.90 -17.73
N LYS A 589 -6.13 26.59 -17.96
CA LYS A 589 -5.97 25.56 -16.95
C LYS A 589 -4.52 25.07 -16.90
N VAL A 590 -4.17 24.34 -15.84
CA VAL A 590 -2.85 23.68 -15.73
C VAL A 590 -2.55 22.75 -16.91
N SER A 591 -3.57 22.11 -17.50
CA SER A 591 -3.43 21.23 -18.66
C SER A 591 -3.00 21.93 -19.94
N ASP A 592 -3.24 23.25 -20.00
CA ASP A 592 -3.04 24.08 -21.18
C ASP A 592 -1.59 24.64 -21.25
N LEU A 593 -0.83 24.51 -20.16
CA LEU A 593 0.61 24.80 -20.10
C LEU A 593 1.40 23.59 -20.58
N ARG A 594 1.87 23.62 -21.83
CA ARG A 594 2.64 22.51 -22.43
C ARG A 594 3.65 23.03 -23.44
N ALA A 595 4.77 22.30 -23.56
CA ALA A 595 5.79 22.54 -24.58
C ALA A 595 6.31 24.00 -24.62
N GLY A 596 6.49 24.63 -23.46
CA GLY A 596 6.97 26.01 -23.37
C GLY A 596 5.93 27.08 -23.75
N ARG A 597 4.68 26.69 -24.03
CA ARG A 597 3.62 27.57 -24.56
C ARG A 597 2.39 27.55 -23.66
N VAL A 598 1.66 28.67 -23.68
CA VAL A 598 0.34 28.79 -23.07
C VAL A 598 -0.69 28.57 -24.17
N ASN A 599 -1.29 27.37 -24.21
CA ASN A 599 -2.20 27.00 -25.29
C ASN A 599 -3.61 27.48 -24.98
N VAL A 600 -4.29 28.10 -25.95
CA VAL A 600 -5.67 28.53 -25.78
C VAL A 600 -6.60 27.38 -26.19
N ASN A 601 -7.47 26.96 -25.27
CA ASN A 601 -8.54 26.05 -25.59
C ASN A 601 -9.79 26.86 -26.01
N PRO A 602 -10.23 26.80 -27.28
CA PRO A 602 -11.35 27.61 -27.77
C PRO A 602 -12.70 27.27 -27.10
N THR A 603 -12.79 26.15 -26.39
CA THR A 603 -13.97 25.76 -25.61
C THR A 603 -13.97 26.30 -24.17
N ASN A 604 -12.89 26.94 -23.73
CA ASN A 604 -12.75 27.52 -22.39
C ASN A 604 -12.48 29.02 -22.49
N LEU A 605 -13.51 29.77 -22.87
CA LEU A 605 -13.49 31.24 -22.90
C LEU A 605 -14.45 31.79 -21.85
N VAL A 606 -14.19 32.99 -21.32
CA VAL A 606 -15.06 33.65 -20.34
C VAL A 606 -15.49 35.04 -20.84
N PRO A 607 -16.69 35.51 -20.45
CA PRO A 607 -17.09 36.89 -20.72
C PRO A 607 -16.14 37.88 -20.03
N VAL A 608 -15.96 39.06 -20.63
CA VAL A 608 -15.11 40.13 -20.09
C VAL A 608 -15.48 40.48 -18.65
N GLU A 609 -16.77 40.59 -18.32
CA GLU A 609 -17.23 40.90 -16.96
C GLU A 609 -16.84 39.84 -15.92
N VAL A 610 -16.84 38.55 -16.32
CA VAL A 610 -16.39 37.46 -15.47
C VAL A 610 -14.87 37.54 -15.30
N ALA A 611 -14.14 37.87 -16.37
CA ALA A 611 -12.69 38.05 -16.32
C ALA A 611 -12.32 39.20 -15.37
N LYS A 612 -12.93 40.39 -15.51
CA LYS A 612 -12.70 41.55 -14.63
C LYS A 612 -12.94 41.23 -13.16
N ARG A 613 -14.01 40.49 -12.87
CA ARG A 613 -14.31 40.02 -11.51
C ARG A 613 -13.22 39.10 -10.96
N LEU A 614 -12.73 38.15 -11.77
CA LEU A 614 -11.65 37.23 -11.36
C LEU A 614 -10.30 37.92 -11.24
N TRP A 615 -10.01 38.88 -12.13
CA TRP A 615 -8.83 39.74 -12.07
C TRP A 615 -8.85 40.69 -10.88
N ARG A 616 -10.06 41.00 -10.37
CA ARG A 616 -10.32 42.04 -9.35
C ARG A 616 -9.92 43.43 -9.84
N GLY A 617 -10.20 43.70 -11.12
CA GLY A 617 -9.84 44.94 -11.80
C GLY A 617 -10.11 44.87 -13.30
N GLU A 618 -9.69 45.89 -14.03
CA GLU A 618 -9.90 45.99 -15.48
C GLU A 618 -8.92 45.13 -16.29
N GLU A 619 -7.77 44.78 -15.72
CA GLU A 619 -6.68 44.06 -16.38
C GLU A 619 -6.30 42.78 -15.64
N SER A 620 -5.74 41.79 -16.36
CA SER A 620 -5.21 40.56 -15.75
C SER A 620 -4.02 40.83 -14.82
N GLY A 621 -3.24 41.86 -15.09
CA GLY A 621 -1.94 42.12 -14.46
C GLY A 621 -0.86 41.11 -14.84
N LEU A 622 -1.06 40.31 -15.89
CA LEU A 622 0.00 39.56 -16.59
C LEU A 622 0.80 40.51 -17.49
N ARG A 623 2.04 40.17 -17.78
CA ARG A 623 2.93 40.95 -18.66
C ARG A 623 3.60 40.03 -19.67
N ALA A 624 4.00 40.61 -20.80
CA ALA A 624 4.86 39.94 -21.75
C ALA A 624 6.08 39.32 -21.04
N TRP A 625 6.44 38.11 -21.45
CA TRP A 625 7.55 37.31 -20.93
C TRP A 625 7.37 36.76 -19.51
N ASP A 626 6.19 36.90 -18.90
CA ASP A 626 5.86 36.15 -17.68
C ASP A 626 6.05 34.64 -17.90
N LEU A 627 6.62 33.96 -16.91
CA LEU A 627 6.84 32.51 -16.92
C LEU A 627 5.81 31.81 -16.04
N LEU A 628 5.09 30.85 -16.60
CA LEU A 628 3.96 30.17 -15.99
C LEU A 628 4.28 28.69 -15.80
N THR A 629 4.02 28.15 -14.62
CA THR A 629 4.10 26.71 -14.36
C THR A 629 2.92 26.27 -13.50
N PRO A 630 2.43 25.01 -13.62
CA PRO A 630 1.53 24.47 -12.62
C PRO A 630 2.18 24.51 -11.22
N ALA A 631 1.40 24.80 -10.19
CA ALA A 631 1.79 24.74 -8.79
C ALA A 631 1.11 23.59 -8.03
N ARG A 632 0.03 23.03 -8.60
CA ARG A 632 -0.75 21.94 -8.01
C ARG A 632 -1.45 21.11 -9.07
N ALA A 633 -1.75 19.85 -8.75
CA ALA A 633 -2.58 18.93 -9.53
C ALA A 633 -2.09 18.69 -10.96
N SER A 634 -0.76 18.57 -11.12
CA SER A 634 -0.12 18.32 -12.39
C SER A 634 1.22 17.63 -12.21
N SER A 635 1.48 16.63 -13.04
CA SER A 635 2.81 16.02 -13.19
C SER A 635 3.83 16.97 -13.84
N ASN A 636 3.36 18.10 -14.40
CA ASN A 636 4.17 19.06 -15.15
C ASN A 636 4.61 20.25 -14.28
N ILE A 637 4.48 20.18 -12.95
CA ILE A 637 5.02 21.22 -12.06
C ILE A 637 6.53 21.34 -12.30
N GLY A 638 7.03 22.56 -12.50
CA GLY A 638 8.41 22.83 -12.89
C GLY A 638 8.65 22.84 -14.41
N GLU A 639 7.64 22.52 -15.22
CA GLU A 639 7.62 22.86 -16.64
C GLU A 639 7.10 24.28 -16.81
N PHE A 640 7.91 25.15 -17.40
CA PHE A 640 7.52 26.54 -17.64
C PHE A 640 7.02 26.74 -19.07
N SER A 641 5.99 27.55 -19.17
CA SER A 641 5.49 28.16 -20.40
C SER A 641 5.72 29.67 -20.33
N VAL A 642 6.05 30.29 -21.45
CA VAL A 642 6.25 31.74 -21.52
C VAL A 642 5.04 32.42 -22.14
N LEU A 643 4.67 33.57 -21.58
CA LEU A 643 3.66 34.45 -22.15
C LEU A 643 4.30 35.34 -23.22
N LEU A 644 3.82 35.28 -24.47
CA LEU A 644 4.33 36.18 -25.50
C LEU A 644 3.69 37.58 -25.40
N PRO A 645 4.31 38.62 -25.95
CA PRO A 645 3.67 39.93 -26.07
C PRO A 645 2.31 39.84 -26.79
N GLY A 646 1.28 40.51 -26.27
CA GLY A 646 -0.09 40.41 -26.78
C GLY A 646 -0.86 39.16 -26.32
N GLU A 647 -0.35 38.43 -25.33
CA GLU A 647 -1.05 37.30 -24.68
C GLU A 647 -1.50 37.60 -23.25
N GLU A 648 -1.34 38.83 -22.78
CA GLU A 648 -1.54 39.23 -21.39
C GLU A 648 -3.01 39.14 -20.95
N CYS A 649 -3.95 39.30 -21.87
CA CYS A 649 -5.38 39.30 -21.61
C CYS A 649 -5.94 37.88 -21.44
N ARG A 650 -5.72 37.27 -20.26
CA ARG A 650 -6.12 35.89 -19.93
C ARG A 650 -6.55 35.73 -18.47
N VAL A 651 -7.46 34.79 -18.22
CA VAL A 651 -7.77 34.28 -16.88
C VAL A 651 -6.98 33.00 -16.65
N LEU A 652 -6.36 32.86 -15.48
CA LEU A 652 -5.54 31.70 -15.13
C LEU A 652 -6.23 31.00 -13.95
N THR A 653 -6.25 29.67 -13.93
CA THR A 653 -6.66 28.95 -12.72
C THR A 653 -5.70 29.23 -11.56
N ARG A 654 -6.18 29.14 -10.32
CA ARG A 654 -5.41 29.51 -9.12
C ARG A 654 -4.16 28.65 -8.93
N GLU A 655 -4.16 27.45 -9.48
CA GLU A 655 -3.10 26.46 -9.42
C GLU A 655 -1.95 26.74 -10.40
N ILE A 656 -1.90 27.90 -11.05
CA ILE A 656 -0.77 28.33 -11.89
C ILE A 656 0.07 29.34 -11.10
N LEU A 657 1.37 29.07 -10.98
CA LEU A 657 2.38 30.00 -10.50
C LEU A 657 2.90 30.83 -11.68
N VAL A 658 2.94 32.13 -11.50
CA VAL A 658 3.53 33.09 -12.44
C VAL A 658 4.76 33.70 -11.80
N LEU A 659 5.90 33.59 -12.47
CA LEU A 659 7.16 34.25 -12.12
C LEU A 659 7.46 35.35 -13.13
N ARG A 660 7.91 36.50 -12.64
CA ARG A 660 8.23 37.67 -13.46
C ARG A 660 9.57 38.24 -13.03
N VAL A 661 10.38 38.63 -14.00
CA VAL A 661 11.58 39.45 -13.75
C VAL A 661 11.14 40.92 -13.71
N GLU A 662 11.32 41.59 -12.56
CA GLU A 662 10.98 43.02 -12.40
C GLU A 662 12.19 43.91 -12.66
N LYS A 663 13.38 43.45 -12.26
CA LYS A 663 14.64 44.19 -12.41
C LYS A 663 15.68 43.28 -13.01
N GLU A 664 16.19 43.67 -14.18
CA GLU A 664 17.35 43.01 -14.76
C GLU A 664 18.58 43.31 -13.88
N LYS A 665 18.92 42.34 -13.05
CA LYS A 665 20.03 42.41 -12.11
C LYS A 665 20.84 41.14 -12.24
N HIS A 666 22.16 41.26 -12.11
CA HIS A 666 23.08 40.12 -12.25
C HIS A 666 22.99 39.39 -13.59
N GLY A 667 22.45 40.02 -14.66
CA GLY A 667 22.25 39.36 -15.95
C GLY A 667 21.01 38.49 -16.05
N ILE A 668 20.15 38.46 -15.03
CA ILE A 668 18.91 37.69 -15.05
C ILE A 668 17.82 38.54 -15.71
N ASP A 669 17.47 38.15 -16.93
CA ASP A 669 16.32 38.65 -17.66
C ASP A 669 15.31 37.49 -17.92
N PRO A 670 14.12 37.75 -18.49
CA PRO A 670 13.12 36.69 -18.70
C PRO A 670 13.62 35.51 -19.54
N PHE A 671 14.53 35.75 -20.49
CA PHE A 671 15.05 34.72 -21.38
C PHE A 671 16.10 33.86 -20.68
N TYR A 672 16.99 34.48 -19.91
CA TYR A 672 17.93 33.75 -19.07
C TYR A 672 17.19 32.91 -18.02
N LEU A 673 16.19 33.49 -17.34
CA LEU A 673 15.41 32.77 -16.35
C LEU A 673 14.70 31.55 -16.99
N PHE A 674 14.08 31.74 -18.16
CA PHE A 674 13.41 30.65 -18.85
C PHE A 674 14.39 29.56 -19.33
N TRP A 675 15.56 29.96 -19.83
CA TRP A 675 16.65 29.04 -20.16
C TRP A 675 17.08 28.22 -18.95
N ALA A 676 17.37 28.89 -17.83
CA ALA A 676 17.84 28.26 -16.59
C ALA A 676 16.81 27.26 -16.04
N LEU A 677 15.54 27.66 -15.98
CA LEU A 677 14.43 26.80 -15.53
C LEU A 677 14.15 25.63 -16.49
N SER A 678 14.55 25.74 -17.76
CA SER A 678 14.38 24.68 -18.76
C SER A 678 15.52 23.66 -18.75
N LEU A 679 16.63 23.91 -18.04
CA LEU A 679 17.72 22.96 -17.92
C LEU A 679 17.22 21.66 -17.29
N LYS A 680 17.53 20.52 -17.91
CA LYS A 680 17.12 19.19 -17.41
C LYS A 680 17.51 18.96 -15.95
N VAL A 681 18.71 19.41 -15.56
CA VAL A 681 19.21 19.27 -14.19
C VAL A 681 18.43 20.13 -13.18
N VAL A 682 18.02 21.34 -13.57
CA VAL A 682 17.15 22.19 -12.75
C VAL A 682 15.77 21.54 -12.66
N ARG A 683 15.21 21.11 -13.79
CA ARG A 683 13.90 20.43 -13.85
C ARG A 683 13.83 19.18 -12.98
N GLU A 684 14.89 18.36 -12.95
CA GLU A 684 14.91 17.18 -12.09
C GLU A 684 14.89 17.55 -10.60
N SER A 685 15.54 18.66 -10.23
CA SER A 685 15.55 19.15 -8.84
C SER A 685 14.17 19.59 -8.33
N TRP A 686 13.22 19.91 -9.22
CA TRP A 686 11.84 20.22 -8.82
C TRP A 686 11.15 19.02 -8.17
N ARG A 687 11.49 17.78 -8.57
CA ARG A 687 10.87 16.57 -8.00
C ARG A 687 11.06 16.46 -6.49
N ARG A 688 12.14 17.03 -5.96
CA ARG A 688 12.40 17.14 -4.52
C ARG A 688 11.32 17.92 -3.78
N VAL A 689 10.83 19.02 -4.36
CA VAL A 689 9.93 19.97 -3.68
C VAL A 689 8.45 19.77 -4.03
N VAL A 690 8.16 18.93 -5.01
CA VAL A 690 6.82 18.53 -5.43
C VAL A 690 6.37 17.31 -4.64
N LEU A 691 5.45 17.51 -3.69
CA LEU A 691 4.97 16.47 -2.77
C LEU A 691 3.48 16.18 -3.02
N MET A 692 2.97 15.02 -2.59
CA MET A 692 1.57 14.63 -2.83
C MET A 692 0.68 15.13 -1.69
N GLN A 693 -0.18 16.11 -1.99
CA GLN A 693 -1.28 16.47 -1.11
C GLN A 693 -2.48 15.56 -1.43
N THR A 694 -2.77 14.64 -0.51
CA THR A 694 -3.72 13.53 -0.66
C THR A 694 -3.41 12.65 -1.88
N ASN A 695 -3.91 13.03 -3.04
CA ASN A 695 -3.76 12.32 -4.32
C ASN A 695 -3.37 13.24 -5.49
N ARG A 696 -2.90 14.46 -5.19
CA ARG A 696 -2.49 15.46 -6.19
C ARG A 696 -1.15 16.08 -5.79
N GLU A 697 -0.31 16.35 -6.77
CA GLU A 697 0.95 17.03 -6.58
C GLU A 697 0.71 18.47 -6.08
N ASP A 698 1.57 18.94 -5.18
CA ASP A 698 1.55 20.27 -4.61
C ASP A 698 2.96 20.75 -4.28
N ILE A 699 3.31 21.95 -4.75
CA ILE A 699 4.62 22.56 -4.45
C ILE A 699 4.56 23.58 -3.30
N GLY A 700 3.37 24.09 -2.94
CA GLY A 700 3.23 25.15 -1.94
C GLY A 700 4.15 26.33 -2.23
N GLU A 701 4.89 26.78 -1.21
CA GLU A 701 5.94 27.81 -1.32
C GLU A 701 7.36 27.23 -1.49
N ARG A 702 7.50 25.89 -1.55
CA ARG A 702 8.81 25.23 -1.66
C ARG A 702 9.49 25.49 -3.01
N TRP A 703 8.77 26.01 -4.00
CA TRP A 703 9.35 26.49 -5.26
C TRP A 703 10.43 27.56 -5.03
N ARG A 704 10.34 28.33 -3.94
CA ARG A 704 11.35 29.33 -3.55
C ARG A 704 12.71 28.69 -3.30
N GLU A 705 12.75 27.41 -2.93
CA GLU A 705 14.00 26.70 -2.66
C GLU A 705 14.68 26.13 -3.91
N VAL A 706 14.02 26.19 -5.07
CA VAL A 706 14.58 25.69 -6.32
C VAL A 706 15.81 26.51 -6.65
N LEU A 707 16.91 25.80 -6.93
CA LEU A 707 18.18 26.39 -7.31
C LEU A 707 18.27 26.52 -8.83
N ILE A 708 18.79 27.66 -9.29
CA ILE A 708 19.18 27.87 -10.67
C ILE A 708 20.64 28.33 -10.74
N PRO A 709 21.33 28.17 -11.89
CA PRO A 709 22.65 28.75 -12.05
C PRO A 709 22.59 30.28 -11.96
N ARG A 710 23.49 30.86 -11.17
CA ARG A 710 23.72 32.30 -11.14
C ARG A 710 24.60 32.69 -12.33
N PRO A 711 24.26 33.72 -13.11
CA PRO A 711 25.10 34.18 -14.20
C PRO A 711 26.53 34.53 -13.78
N LYS A 712 27.52 34.19 -14.63
CA LYS A 712 28.91 34.66 -14.48
C LYS A 712 29.02 36.17 -14.70
N SER A 713 28.33 36.66 -15.73
CA SER A 713 28.18 38.06 -16.07
C SER A 713 26.89 38.27 -16.88
N PRO A 714 26.41 39.52 -17.03
CA PRO A 714 25.28 39.83 -17.91
C PRO A 714 25.50 39.40 -19.37
N GLU A 715 26.70 39.55 -19.90
CA GLU A 715 27.06 39.16 -21.26
C GLU A 715 26.98 37.64 -21.44
N TRP A 716 27.48 36.89 -20.47
CA TRP A 716 27.42 35.43 -20.49
C TRP A 716 25.96 34.94 -20.42
N ALA A 717 25.13 35.52 -19.54
CA ALA A 717 23.71 35.19 -19.46
C ALA A 717 22.99 35.45 -20.79
N ARG A 718 23.28 36.58 -21.44
CA ARG A 718 22.73 36.90 -22.75
C ARG A 718 23.19 35.89 -23.81
N GLN A 719 24.47 35.53 -23.82
CA GLN A 719 25.01 34.56 -24.78
C GLN A 719 24.32 33.19 -24.70
N VAL A 720 24.15 32.64 -23.49
CA VAL A 720 23.54 31.31 -23.32
C VAL A 720 22.03 31.30 -23.59
N SER A 721 21.36 32.43 -23.36
CA SER A 721 19.91 32.59 -23.60
C SER A 721 19.57 33.12 -24.99
N GLU A 722 20.56 33.53 -25.79
CA GLU A 722 20.35 34.15 -27.11
C GLU A 722 19.58 33.25 -28.10
N PRO A 723 19.86 31.93 -28.21
CA PRO A 723 19.07 31.06 -29.10
C PRO A 723 17.59 31.03 -28.73
N LEU A 724 17.28 31.00 -27.43
CA LEU A 724 15.91 31.02 -26.93
C LEU A 724 15.23 32.37 -27.20
N ARG A 725 15.96 33.47 -27.01
CA ARG A 725 15.49 34.82 -27.34
C ARG A 725 15.13 34.94 -28.82
N LYS A 726 16.01 34.50 -29.72
CA LYS A 726 15.75 34.53 -31.17
C LYS A 726 14.55 33.68 -31.55
N TYR A 727 14.44 32.47 -30.98
CA TYR A 727 13.32 31.58 -31.22
C TYR A 727 11.97 32.21 -30.82
N LEU A 728 11.88 32.74 -29.60
CA LEU A 728 10.65 33.36 -29.10
C LEU A 728 10.33 34.69 -29.80
N GLY A 729 11.37 35.47 -30.15
CA GLY A 729 11.24 36.69 -30.95
C GLY A 729 10.64 36.41 -32.33
N ALA A 730 11.20 35.45 -33.07
CA ALA A 730 10.68 35.06 -34.38
C ALA A 730 9.23 34.53 -34.30
N LEU A 731 8.88 33.77 -33.26
CA LEU A 731 7.50 33.36 -33.02
C LEU A 731 6.56 34.55 -32.79
N GLN A 732 7.02 35.55 -32.04
CA GLN A 732 6.24 36.75 -31.78
C GLN A 732 6.07 37.62 -33.03
N GLU A 733 7.12 37.76 -33.86
CA GLU A 733 7.05 38.49 -35.13
C GLU A 733 6.07 37.81 -36.08
N ALA A 734 6.19 36.49 -36.29
CA ALA A 734 5.28 35.73 -37.12
C ALA A 734 3.82 35.84 -36.63
N ARG A 735 3.62 35.83 -35.31
CA ARG A 735 2.30 36.01 -34.71
C ARG A 735 1.76 37.43 -34.89
N SER A 736 2.59 38.46 -34.75
CA SER A 736 2.18 39.85 -34.93
C SER A 736 1.73 40.09 -36.37
N ALA A 737 2.47 39.57 -37.36
CA ALA A 737 2.09 39.64 -38.77
C ALA A 737 0.73 38.98 -39.06
N LEU A 738 0.42 37.86 -38.40
CA LEU A 738 -0.88 37.22 -38.51
C LEU A 738 -2.00 38.08 -37.88
N VAL A 739 -1.74 38.80 -36.78
CA VAL A 739 -2.72 39.67 -36.12
C VAL A 739 -3.06 40.88 -37.00
N GLU A 740 -2.06 41.46 -37.66
CA GLU A 740 -2.24 42.58 -38.60
C GLU A 740 -3.18 42.21 -39.76
N LEU A 741 -3.14 40.97 -40.27
CA LEU A 741 -4.08 40.51 -41.29
C LEU A 741 -5.54 40.53 -40.77
N ARG A 742 -5.77 40.25 -39.48
CA ARG A 742 -7.12 40.35 -38.92
C ARG A 742 -7.61 41.80 -38.88
N GLU A 743 -6.75 42.76 -38.56
CA GLU A 743 -7.09 44.19 -38.62
C GLU A 743 -7.43 44.65 -40.03
N GLN A 744 -6.89 43.96 -41.05
CA GLN A 744 -7.21 44.16 -42.47
C GLN A 744 -8.50 43.44 -42.92
N GLY A 745 -9.21 42.77 -42.01
CA GLY A 745 -10.52 42.14 -42.27
C GLY A 745 -10.47 40.65 -42.63
N TYR A 746 -9.30 39.99 -42.54
CA TYR A 746 -9.20 38.55 -42.74
C TYR A 746 -9.69 37.78 -41.49
N GLU A 747 -10.64 36.86 -41.67
CA GLU A 747 -11.14 35.99 -40.60
C GLU A 747 -10.38 34.67 -40.55
N PHE A 748 -9.94 34.29 -39.35
CA PHE A 748 -9.21 33.05 -39.10
C PHE A 748 -9.84 32.30 -37.93
N VAL A 749 -9.64 30.97 -37.86
CA VAL A 749 -10.15 30.16 -36.75
C VAL A 749 -9.52 30.61 -35.42
N ALA A 750 -10.35 30.75 -34.38
CA ALA A 750 -9.98 31.36 -33.10
C ALA A 750 -8.75 30.76 -32.37
N HIS A 751 -8.32 29.53 -32.69
CA HIS A 751 -7.13 28.91 -32.09
C HIS A 751 -5.81 29.39 -32.71
N LEU A 752 -5.87 30.11 -33.85
CA LEU A 752 -4.69 30.72 -34.49
C LEU A 752 -4.27 32.03 -33.82
N PHE A 753 -5.06 32.54 -32.85
CA PHE A 753 -4.86 33.85 -32.21
C PHE A 753 -5.17 33.85 -30.71
N ALA A 754 -4.59 34.81 -29.98
CA ALA A 754 -5.01 35.16 -28.62
C ALA A 754 -6.01 36.34 -28.67
N SER A 755 -6.73 36.51 -27.57
CA SER A 755 -7.90 37.39 -27.31
C SER A 755 -7.87 38.81 -27.95
N PRO A 756 -9.05 39.42 -28.24
CA PRO A 756 -9.14 40.85 -28.57
C PRO A 756 -8.55 41.74 -27.46
N ASP A 757 -8.12 42.94 -27.87
CA ASP A 757 -7.50 43.97 -27.04
C ASP A 757 -8.12 44.06 -25.64
N CYS A 758 -7.26 44.05 -24.62
CA CYS A 758 -7.68 44.27 -23.23
C CYS A 758 -8.41 45.64 -23.17
N PRO A 759 -9.64 45.72 -22.64
CA PRO A 759 -10.38 46.97 -22.60
C PRO A 759 -9.84 47.88 -21.48
N SER A 760 -8.63 48.41 -21.64
CA SER A 760 -8.16 49.72 -21.15
C SER A 760 -6.64 49.91 -21.33
N GLY A 761 -6.24 50.76 -22.27
CA GLY A 761 -5.22 51.81 -22.05
C GLY A 761 -3.71 51.47 -22.01
N ARG A 762 -3.05 51.50 -23.18
CA ARG A 762 -2.06 52.53 -23.59
C ARG A 762 -1.34 52.07 -24.87
N ARG A 763 -1.78 52.58 -26.02
CA ARG A 763 -0.94 52.62 -27.22
C ARG A 763 0.20 53.60 -26.95
N THR A 764 1.35 53.13 -26.48
CA THR A 764 2.60 53.88 -26.68
C THR A 764 2.94 53.77 -28.17
N ARG A 765 2.43 54.74 -28.94
CA ARG A 765 3.00 55.07 -30.23
C ARG A 765 4.46 55.44 -29.98
N ALA A 766 5.38 54.61 -30.45
CA ALA A 766 6.75 55.05 -30.70
C ALA A 766 6.67 56.26 -31.64
N ALA A 767 7.17 57.40 -31.17
CA ALA A 767 7.39 58.58 -32.00
C ALA A 767 8.90 58.69 -32.21
N GLY A 768 9.32 58.72 -33.48
CA GLY A 768 10.68 59.08 -33.92
C GLY A 768 11.66 57.93 -33.92
#